data_AF-A0A9E1Q887-F1
#
_entry.id   AF-A0A9E1Q887-F1
#
_cell.length_a   1.000
_cell.length_b   1.000
_cell.length_c   1.000
_cell.angle_alpha   90.00
_cell.angle_beta   90.00
_cell.angle_gamma   90.00
#
_symmetry.space_group_name_H-M   'P 1'
#
loop_
_entity.id
_entity.type
_entity.pdbx_description
1 polymer ?
#
loop_
_entity_poly.entity_id
_entity_poly.type
_entity_poly.pdbx_seq_one_letter_code
_entity_poly.pdbx_strand_id
1 'polypeptide(L)'
;PWYIELDTELGPSNGSIYTKIGNDGVFNKPIIVLEGFDFGVGGDFSSHRHGSFGWHSLYGCDLDAFPGTEAYPILIDSLGNLGYDIVFVDFAHGTTSIEIKSKFAQKAIELCNTYKQEDNPLIVIGASMGGIVGRHTLCLMEQQQIDHCTRLFVSIDSPHRGANISLGLNGLVTLLSIPSAEAAMFYESLNSMAAKQLLISTPTGLMEHQEAMQMLEEMGLPKKSINVAIANSHPGVEIELADNPLLDWSESWWWLGTAHLTANRHPTLNAGISISASCALPIDFIPFNGTALWYEDEIYGYYPTYDLDITPSSIGHHMRLLVEAINASGMMEISESDFQGEVGFIPTSSALNCNVSEGEPSSFDFMSYATEWNSPEEHVALTIDHRNLVLDKIIQGDKMAPYLLSDTGTENEYTYNHLNPSKTWLGNTTIEEGGLLQLGEDMDLTIIESIEIQTLMCGTTIEINNGGTMNIGGELGMATATLKLTEGSYLYTNNEGSLNIHRGSTIIVEKGAELVIDGTSLTMMSESNLVIKKGGILRFRNNANLVFEGDGCELTLQGTIINDENAISKIFHGSDSSTIANIEIVGIDAKIDNKTNSKLTLLGNNLMMFNEDSKCSIIGAGKFNITEGTVHFDPESILYQTSYIQITNSSINGSNLGNWKSKNILRIIKCNWDRVRMNSSNARLFLYENNLSRAIINLNNTTFNVSNCNFYYSIFKSIEHTGANHFSGNIIESEYGIMGAAVEFISGTPVNIQENIFSEGELGLILDNSKSTLKCNRFSGFDVALTLRGKNTTYMSPETGGGYNIFEDNGLHLDFECSQTPSIHQGKNIFGTFGTFCFSGTLKINCNNIFNLEGNNFNTTQSGFNIYNCNPNCLSTSIITSINLSEEIVISCNEDNTTTSDDGKKVNLEDLGFDLLGREVTIEDNGSGVYFKRRNDGQIYKYLKLD
;
A
#
# COMPACT_ATOMS: atom_id res chain seq x y z
N PRO A 1 -31.95 -31.12 -5.79
CA PRO A 1 -31.90 -29.96 -6.72
C PRO A 1 -32.50 -28.74 -6.02
N TRP A 2 -31.84 -27.59 -6.12
CA TRP A 2 -32.43 -26.31 -5.71
C TRP A 2 -32.99 -25.62 -6.95
N TYR A 3 -34.28 -25.30 -6.95
CA TYR A 3 -34.87 -24.38 -7.93
C TYR A 3 -34.95 -23.01 -7.29
N ILE A 4 -34.30 -22.02 -7.88
CA ILE A 4 -34.13 -20.70 -7.27
C ILE A 4 -34.52 -19.64 -8.29
N GLU A 5 -35.25 -18.63 -7.82
CA GLU A 5 -35.58 -17.42 -8.55
C GLU A 5 -35.17 -16.23 -7.67
N LEU A 6 -34.40 -15.32 -8.27
CA LEU A 6 -33.84 -14.13 -7.63
C LEU A 6 -34.29 -12.89 -8.40
N ASP A 7 -34.79 -11.88 -7.70
CA ASP A 7 -35.01 -10.57 -8.30
C ASP A 7 -33.69 -9.79 -8.34
N THR A 8 -33.24 -9.38 -9.52
CA THR A 8 -32.06 -8.52 -9.70
C THR A 8 -32.46 -7.16 -10.27
N GLU A 9 -31.56 -6.17 -10.15
CA GLU A 9 -31.79 -4.82 -10.71
C GLU A 9 -31.98 -4.82 -12.24
N LEU A 10 -31.49 -5.86 -12.93
CA LEU A 10 -31.58 -6.04 -14.37
C LEU A 10 -32.72 -6.99 -14.80
N GLY A 11 -33.48 -7.54 -13.84
CA GLY A 11 -34.57 -8.50 -14.09
C GLY A 11 -34.45 -9.78 -13.24
N PRO A 12 -35.40 -10.72 -13.38
CA PRO A 12 -35.33 -11.99 -12.67
C PRO A 12 -34.15 -12.85 -13.16
N SER A 13 -33.45 -13.48 -12.22
CA SER A 13 -32.39 -14.47 -12.45
C SER A 13 -32.81 -15.80 -11.83
N ASN A 14 -33.08 -16.80 -12.66
CA ASN A 14 -33.63 -18.07 -12.24
C ASN A 14 -32.93 -19.27 -12.89
N GLY A 15 -33.04 -20.43 -12.25
CA GLY A 15 -32.37 -21.65 -12.69
C GLY A 15 -32.49 -22.79 -11.70
N SER A 16 -31.79 -23.87 -12.02
CA SER A 16 -31.67 -25.06 -11.20
C SER A 16 -30.21 -25.31 -10.80
N ILE A 17 -30.01 -25.78 -9.58
CA ILE A 17 -28.73 -26.28 -9.09
C ILE A 17 -28.88 -27.77 -8.82
N TYR A 18 -28.16 -28.59 -9.57
CA TYR A 18 -28.13 -30.04 -9.41
C TYR A 18 -26.84 -30.46 -8.73
N THR A 19 -26.93 -31.41 -7.81
CA THR A 19 -25.78 -31.87 -7.03
C THR A 19 -25.67 -33.38 -7.16
N LYS A 20 -24.49 -33.85 -7.55
CA LYS A 20 -24.07 -35.24 -7.41
C LYS A 20 -23.00 -35.30 -6.33
N ILE A 21 -23.32 -35.99 -5.25
CA ILE A 21 -22.41 -36.21 -4.14
C ILE A 21 -21.29 -37.16 -4.57
N GLY A 22 -20.08 -36.92 -4.06
CA GLY A 22 -18.93 -37.80 -4.22
C GLY A 22 -19.20 -39.25 -3.77
N ASN A 23 -18.32 -40.17 -4.14
CA ASN A 23 -18.50 -41.59 -3.79
C ASN A 23 -18.29 -41.88 -2.29
N ASP A 24 -17.77 -40.92 -1.52
CA ASP A 24 -17.69 -40.93 -0.06
C ASP A 24 -19.02 -40.60 0.63
N GLY A 25 -19.98 -40.04 -0.10
CA GLY A 25 -21.32 -39.74 0.39
C GLY A 25 -21.42 -38.48 1.26
N VAL A 26 -20.39 -37.63 1.27
CA VAL A 26 -20.33 -36.41 2.09
C VAL A 26 -20.26 -35.20 1.18
N PHE A 27 -21.13 -34.20 1.41
CA PHE A 27 -21.03 -32.92 0.69
C PHE A 27 -19.97 -32.04 1.35
N ASN A 28 -18.71 -32.12 0.92
CA ASN A 28 -17.59 -31.39 1.50
C ASN A 28 -16.59 -30.83 0.48
N LYS A 29 -16.57 -31.29 -0.77
CA LYS A 29 -15.62 -30.85 -1.81
C LYS A 29 -16.34 -30.44 -3.10
N PRO A 30 -17.16 -29.38 -3.06
CA PRO A 30 -17.94 -28.94 -4.21
C PRO A 30 -17.10 -28.34 -5.35
N ILE A 31 -17.30 -28.88 -6.54
CA ILE A 31 -16.90 -28.34 -7.83
C ILE A 31 -18.15 -27.80 -8.51
N ILE A 32 -18.23 -26.48 -8.61
CA ILE A 32 -19.34 -25.77 -9.25
C ILE A 32 -19.04 -25.69 -10.75
N VAL A 33 -19.87 -26.34 -11.55
CA VAL A 33 -19.81 -26.33 -13.01
C VAL A 33 -20.88 -25.36 -13.53
N LEU A 34 -20.44 -24.27 -14.15
CA LEU A 34 -21.31 -23.26 -14.73
C LEU A 34 -21.59 -23.60 -16.20
N GLU A 35 -22.86 -23.71 -16.53
CA GLU A 35 -23.34 -23.91 -17.89
C GLU A 35 -22.92 -22.76 -18.84
N GLY A 36 -22.68 -23.12 -20.10
CA GLY A 36 -22.42 -22.21 -21.20
C GLY A 36 -23.65 -21.45 -21.71
N PHE A 37 -23.62 -21.12 -23.00
CA PHE A 37 -24.74 -20.51 -23.70
C PHE A 37 -25.67 -21.62 -24.23
N ASP A 38 -26.93 -21.61 -23.80
CA ASP A 38 -27.97 -22.55 -24.26
C ASP A 38 -29.14 -21.77 -24.89
N PHE A 39 -29.47 -22.15 -26.13
CA PHE A 39 -30.52 -21.56 -26.95
C PHE A 39 -31.84 -22.35 -26.94
N GLY A 40 -31.89 -23.50 -26.24
CA GLY A 40 -33.09 -24.34 -26.16
C GLY A 40 -34.27 -23.64 -25.48
N VAL A 41 -35.46 -23.73 -26.07
CA VAL A 41 -36.71 -23.23 -25.48
C VAL A 41 -37.47 -24.36 -24.78
N GLY A 42 -37.76 -24.17 -23.49
CA GLY A 42 -38.44 -25.15 -22.64
C GLY A 42 -37.48 -26.12 -21.93
N GLY A 43 -37.86 -26.59 -20.74
CA GLY A 43 -37.05 -27.50 -19.93
C GLY A 43 -37.60 -28.92 -19.94
N ASP A 44 -36.75 -29.89 -20.25
CA ASP A 44 -37.02 -31.29 -19.93
C ASP A 44 -36.51 -31.59 -18.52
N PHE A 45 -37.35 -31.29 -17.53
CA PHE A 45 -37.05 -31.55 -16.12
C PHE A 45 -36.79 -33.03 -15.82
N SER A 46 -37.25 -33.96 -16.67
CA SER A 46 -36.98 -35.39 -16.50
C SER A 46 -35.51 -35.74 -16.82
N SER A 47 -34.88 -34.93 -17.68
CA SER A 47 -33.47 -35.01 -18.05
C SER A 47 -32.58 -34.06 -17.24
N HIS A 48 -33.12 -33.42 -16.19
CA HIS A 48 -32.43 -32.46 -15.32
C HIS A 48 -31.75 -31.32 -16.12
N ARG A 49 -32.52 -30.67 -17.00
CA ARG A 49 -32.06 -29.54 -17.82
C ARG A 49 -33.11 -28.45 -17.97
N HIS A 50 -32.67 -27.20 -18.04
CA HIS A 50 -33.34 -26.13 -18.78
C HIS A 50 -32.76 -26.12 -20.20
N GLY A 51 -33.58 -25.88 -21.21
CA GLY A 51 -33.11 -25.86 -22.60
C GLY A 51 -32.65 -27.22 -23.13
N SER A 52 -31.58 -27.19 -23.92
CA SER A 52 -31.05 -28.32 -24.67
C SER A 52 -29.88 -29.03 -23.98
N PHE A 53 -29.06 -28.30 -23.22
CA PHE A 53 -27.91 -28.82 -22.49
C PHE A 53 -28.27 -29.12 -21.03
N GLY A 54 -27.76 -30.20 -20.47
CA GLY A 54 -27.82 -30.37 -19.02
C GLY A 54 -27.14 -31.65 -18.56
N TRP A 55 -27.67 -32.27 -17.50
CA TRP A 55 -26.98 -33.39 -16.84
C TRP A 55 -26.71 -34.57 -17.79
N HIS A 56 -27.64 -34.87 -18.71
CA HIS A 56 -27.46 -35.93 -19.70
C HIS A 56 -26.31 -35.64 -20.67
N SER A 57 -26.23 -34.41 -21.16
CA SER A 57 -25.20 -33.93 -22.08
C SER A 57 -23.82 -33.87 -21.40
N LEU A 58 -23.76 -33.41 -20.14
CA LEU A 58 -22.52 -33.41 -19.33
C LEU A 58 -21.94 -34.82 -19.13
N TYR A 59 -22.78 -35.85 -19.15
CA TYR A 59 -22.40 -37.27 -19.10
C TYR A 59 -22.13 -37.89 -20.48
N GLY A 60 -21.94 -37.07 -21.51
CA GLY A 60 -21.58 -37.55 -22.86
C GLY A 60 -22.65 -38.43 -23.50
N CYS A 61 -23.93 -38.26 -23.11
CA CYS A 61 -25.02 -39.03 -23.69
C CYS A 61 -25.61 -38.38 -24.96
N ASP A 62 -25.29 -37.11 -25.22
CA ASP A 62 -25.75 -36.31 -26.37
C ASP A 62 -24.57 -35.89 -27.28
N LEU A 63 -23.67 -36.82 -27.64
CA LEU A 63 -22.42 -36.50 -28.37
C LEU A 63 -22.66 -35.92 -29.77
N ASP A 64 -23.81 -36.20 -30.39
CA ASP A 64 -24.15 -35.61 -31.69
C ASP A 64 -24.37 -34.10 -31.58
N ALA A 65 -24.91 -33.62 -30.46
CA ALA A 65 -25.16 -32.20 -30.21
C ALA A 65 -23.99 -31.50 -29.50
N PHE A 66 -23.27 -32.24 -28.64
CA PHE A 66 -22.19 -31.70 -27.80
C PHE A 66 -20.95 -32.61 -27.84
N PRO A 67 -20.28 -32.76 -29.00
CA PRO A 67 -19.16 -33.69 -29.17
C PRO A 67 -17.99 -33.42 -28.22
N GLY A 68 -17.72 -32.16 -27.87
CA GLY A 68 -16.67 -31.79 -26.89
C GLY A 68 -16.85 -32.39 -25.48
N THR A 69 -18.03 -32.92 -25.16
CA THR A 69 -18.31 -33.55 -23.85
C THR A 69 -17.85 -35.01 -23.75
N GLU A 70 -17.33 -35.61 -24.83
CA GLU A 70 -16.96 -37.05 -24.89
C GLU A 70 -16.13 -37.51 -23.68
N ALA A 71 -15.19 -36.69 -23.24
CA ALA A 71 -14.27 -37.04 -22.15
C ALA A 71 -14.73 -36.64 -20.74
N TYR A 72 -15.85 -35.93 -20.60
CA TYR A 72 -16.34 -35.43 -19.31
C TYR A 72 -16.72 -36.55 -18.34
N PRO A 73 -17.35 -37.67 -18.76
CA PRO A 73 -17.63 -38.79 -17.86
C PRO A 73 -16.38 -39.34 -17.16
N ILE A 74 -15.25 -39.41 -17.89
CA ILE A 74 -13.97 -39.89 -17.35
C ILE A 74 -13.50 -38.96 -16.21
N LEU A 75 -13.58 -37.65 -16.43
CA LEU A 75 -13.22 -36.65 -15.43
C LEU A 75 -14.14 -36.72 -14.21
N ILE A 76 -15.46 -36.73 -14.44
CA ILE A 76 -16.46 -36.76 -13.36
C ILE A 76 -16.34 -38.02 -12.52
N ASP A 77 -16.13 -39.18 -13.13
CA ASP A 77 -15.93 -40.44 -12.40
C ASP A 77 -14.61 -40.42 -11.61
N SER A 78 -13.54 -39.85 -12.18
CA SER A 78 -12.26 -39.68 -11.48
C SER A 78 -12.41 -38.76 -10.25
N LEU A 79 -13.12 -37.65 -10.39
CA LEU A 79 -13.40 -36.70 -9.31
C LEU A 79 -14.30 -37.32 -8.24
N GLY A 80 -15.36 -38.03 -8.63
CA GLY A 80 -16.25 -38.72 -7.69
C GLY A 80 -15.52 -39.79 -6.87
N ASN A 81 -14.57 -40.53 -7.47
CA ASN A 81 -13.71 -41.48 -6.76
C ASN A 81 -12.75 -40.81 -5.77
N LEU A 82 -12.43 -39.54 -5.97
CA LEU A 82 -11.61 -38.72 -5.07
C LEU A 82 -12.44 -37.97 -4.00
N GLY A 83 -13.77 -38.18 -3.98
CA GLY A 83 -14.69 -37.55 -3.02
C GLY A 83 -15.14 -36.14 -3.39
N TYR A 84 -14.97 -35.70 -4.64
CA TYR A 84 -15.51 -34.40 -5.07
C TYR A 84 -17.00 -34.47 -5.38
N ASP A 85 -17.70 -33.40 -5.00
CA ASP A 85 -19.11 -33.20 -5.30
C ASP A 85 -19.27 -32.35 -6.56
N ILE A 86 -20.06 -32.79 -7.53
CA ILE A 86 -20.35 -32.01 -8.72
C ILE A 86 -21.62 -31.20 -8.49
N VAL A 87 -21.51 -29.88 -8.54
CA VAL A 87 -22.62 -28.94 -8.44
C VAL A 87 -22.81 -28.27 -9.81
N PHE A 88 -23.77 -28.74 -10.58
CA PHE A 88 -24.08 -28.17 -11.89
C PHE A 88 -25.11 -27.04 -11.77
N VAL A 89 -24.74 -25.87 -12.26
CA VAL A 89 -25.56 -24.65 -12.29
C VAL A 89 -26.12 -24.51 -13.70
N ASP A 90 -27.43 -24.72 -13.80
CA ASP A 90 -28.22 -24.75 -15.01
C ASP A 90 -29.15 -23.53 -15.03
N PHE A 91 -28.97 -22.63 -15.98
CA PHE A 91 -29.70 -21.37 -16.03
C PHE A 91 -31.03 -21.56 -16.75
N ALA A 92 -32.15 -21.10 -16.17
CA ALA A 92 -33.45 -21.27 -16.83
C ALA A 92 -33.54 -20.50 -18.16
N HIS A 93 -32.70 -19.48 -18.34
CA HIS A 93 -32.57 -18.72 -19.58
C HIS A 93 -31.08 -18.51 -19.93
N GLY A 94 -30.51 -19.44 -20.70
CA GLY A 94 -29.12 -19.40 -21.17
C GLY A 94 -28.73 -18.15 -21.98
N THR A 95 -29.72 -17.41 -22.47
CA THR A 95 -29.61 -16.22 -23.33
C THR A 95 -29.60 -14.87 -22.58
N THR A 96 -29.73 -14.88 -21.25
CA THR A 96 -29.69 -13.66 -20.40
C THR A 96 -28.27 -13.12 -20.21
N SER A 97 -28.14 -11.85 -19.82
CA SER A 97 -26.84 -11.17 -19.73
C SER A 97 -25.87 -11.82 -18.72
N ILE A 98 -24.57 -11.60 -18.92
CA ILE A 98 -23.49 -12.09 -18.04
C ILE A 98 -23.76 -11.70 -16.57
N GLU A 99 -24.20 -10.48 -16.34
CA GLU A 99 -24.46 -9.88 -15.03
C GLU A 99 -25.63 -10.58 -14.31
N ILE A 100 -26.73 -10.85 -15.02
CA ILE A 100 -27.90 -11.57 -14.47
C ILE A 100 -27.50 -12.99 -14.09
N LYS A 101 -26.81 -13.71 -14.98
CA LYS A 101 -26.31 -15.08 -14.71
C LYS A 101 -25.33 -15.10 -13.54
N SER A 102 -24.49 -14.07 -13.42
CA SER A 102 -23.53 -13.98 -12.32
C SER A 102 -24.17 -13.87 -10.94
N LYS A 103 -25.36 -13.25 -10.84
CA LYS A 103 -26.11 -13.22 -9.57
C LYS A 103 -26.62 -14.60 -9.16
N PHE A 104 -27.01 -15.43 -10.11
CA PHE A 104 -27.39 -16.81 -9.84
C PHE A 104 -26.17 -17.67 -9.44
N ALA A 105 -25.06 -17.52 -10.16
CA ALA A 105 -23.81 -18.21 -9.84
C ALA A 105 -23.27 -17.82 -8.45
N GLN A 106 -23.33 -16.53 -8.10
CA GLN A 106 -23.04 -16.05 -6.74
C GLN A 106 -23.90 -16.80 -5.71
N LYS A 107 -25.20 -16.95 -5.98
CA LYS A 107 -26.10 -17.65 -5.06
C LYS A 107 -25.73 -19.13 -4.91
N ALA A 108 -25.32 -19.79 -5.99
CA ALA A 108 -24.84 -21.16 -5.95
C ALA A 108 -23.59 -21.32 -5.06
N ILE A 109 -22.62 -20.40 -5.20
CA ILE A 109 -21.42 -20.32 -4.36
C ILE A 109 -21.79 -20.16 -2.88
N GLU A 110 -22.66 -19.19 -2.55
CA GLU A 110 -23.12 -18.95 -1.18
C GLU A 110 -23.79 -20.20 -0.58
N LEU A 111 -24.63 -20.90 -1.34
CA LEU A 111 -25.30 -22.11 -0.87
C LEU A 111 -24.29 -23.25 -0.65
N CYS A 112 -23.32 -23.44 -1.54
CA CYS A 112 -22.28 -24.44 -1.36
C CYS A 112 -21.48 -24.18 -0.07
N ASN A 113 -21.04 -22.93 0.15
CA ASN A 113 -20.34 -22.54 1.36
C ASN A 113 -21.20 -22.67 2.63
N THR A 114 -22.52 -22.48 2.52
CA THR A 114 -23.44 -22.61 3.66
C THR A 114 -23.68 -24.07 4.07
N TYR A 115 -23.69 -25.01 3.10
CA TYR A 115 -24.15 -26.39 3.33
C TYR A 115 -23.05 -27.46 3.31
N LYS A 116 -21.83 -27.15 2.86
CA LYS A 116 -20.70 -28.09 2.91
C LYS A 116 -20.35 -28.45 4.36
N GLN A 117 -19.98 -29.72 4.61
CA GLN A 117 -19.77 -30.26 5.96
C GLN A 117 -18.38 -29.98 6.54
N GLU A 118 -17.52 -29.27 5.80
CA GLU A 118 -16.14 -28.91 6.18
C GLU A 118 -15.73 -27.62 5.46
N ASP A 119 -14.65 -26.98 5.91
CA ASP A 119 -14.17 -25.72 5.34
C ASP A 119 -13.32 -25.87 4.06
N ASN A 120 -13.46 -26.99 3.33
CA ASN A 120 -12.72 -27.16 2.08
C ASN A 120 -13.11 -26.06 1.07
N PRO A 121 -12.14 -25.43 0.41
CA PRO A 121 -12.41 -24.39 -0.58
C PRO A 121 -13.10 -24.97 -1.82
N LEU A 122 -13.95 -24.15 -2.43
CA LEU A 122 -14.68 -24.45 -3.66
C LEU A 122 -13.76 -24.45 -4.88
N ILE A 123 -14.22 -25.10 -5.94
CA ILE A 123 -13.66 -24.99 -7.29
C ILE A 123 -14.79 -24.50 -8.20
N VAL A 124 -14.52 -23.52 -9.06
CA VAL A 124 -15.47 -23.04 -10.06
C VAL A 124 -14.92 -23.37 -11.44
N ILE A 125 -15.68 -24.12 -12.23
CA ILE A 125 -15.36 -24.46 -13.62
C ILE A 125 -16.45 -23.88 -14.48
N GLY A 126 -16.09 -23.03 -15.43
CA GLY A 126 -17.01 -22.49 -16.41
C GLY A 126 -16.58 -22.87 -17.81
N ALA A 127 -17.50 -23.44 -18.59
CA ALA A 127 -17.27 -23.79 -19.98
C ALA A 127 -17.99 -22.80 -20.90
N SER A 128 -17.36 -22.41 -22.01
CA SER A 128 -17.91 -21.41 -22.94
C SER A 128 -18.29 -20.11 -22.20
N MET A 129 -19.50 -19.58 -22.40
CA MET A 129 -20.03 -18.44 -21.62
C MET A 129 -19.92 -18.64 -20.09
N GLY A 130 -20.00 -19.88 -19.59
CA GLY A 130 -19.90 -20.19 -18.17
C GLY A 130 -18.58 -19.72 -17.55
N GLY A 131 -17.48 -19.72 -18.31
CA GLY A 131 -16.19 -19.17 -17.84
C GLY A 131 -16.25 -17.65 -17.67
N ILE A 132 -16.96 -16.95 -18.55
CA ILE A 132 -17.16 -15.49 -18.43
C ILE A 132 -18.02 -15.16 -17.22
N VAL A 133 -19.10 -15.92 -17.02
CA VAL A 133 -19.96 -15.79 -15.83
C VAL A 133 -19.17 -16.10 -14.56
N GLY A 134 -18.34 -17.14 -14.55
CA GLY A 134 -17.49 -17.49 -13.41
C GLY A 134 -16.49 -16.38 -13.05
N ARG A 135 -15.76 -15.87 -14.05
CA ARG A 135 -14.85 -14.72 -13.92
C ARG A 135 -15.56 -13.53 -13.31
N HIS A 136 -16.66 -13.09 -13.95
CA HIS A 136 -17.40 -11.92 -13.51
C HIS A 136 -17.98 -12.11 -12.08
N THR A 137 -18.51 -13.30 -11.77
CA THR A 137 -19.07 -13.62 -10.44
C THR A 137 -18.03 -13.48 -9.34
N LEU A 138 -16.86 -14.11 -9.50
CA LEU A 138 -15.82 -14.09 -8.48
C LEU A 138 -15.25 -12.68 -8.29
N CYS A 139 -14.94 -11.96 -9.38
CA CYS A 139 -14.52 -10.56 -9.32
C CYS A 139 -15.56 -9.66 -8.64
N LEU A 140 -16.85 -9.87 -8.93
CA LEU A 140 -17.94 -9.10 -8.32
C LEU A 140 -18.02 -9.35 -6.81
N MET A 141 -17.91 -10.61 -6.36
CA MET A 141 -17.89 -10.95 -4.94
C MET A 141 -16.69 -10.31 -4.23
N GLU A 142 -15.50 -10.33 -4.85
CA GLU A 142 -14.30 -9.67 -4.31
C GLU A 142 -14.47 -8.15 -4.17
N GLN A 143 -15.02 -7.47 -5.18
CA GLN A 143 -15.32 -6.04 -5.14
C GLN A 143 -16.34 -5.69 -4.05
N GLN A 144 -17.29 -6.58 -3.81
CA GLN A 144 -18.32 -6.45 -2.76
C GLN A 144 -17.83 -6.88 -1.36
N GLN A 145 -16.56 -7.32 -1.23
CA GLN A 145 -16.00 -7.87 0.01
C GLN A 145 -16.79 -9.08 0.53
N ILE A 146 -17.40 -9.85 -0.38
CA ILE A 146 -18.04 -11.12 -0.08
C ILE A 146 -17.01 -12.22 -0.36
N ASP A 147 -16.66 -12.96 0.68
CA ASP A 147 -15.76 -14.09 0.52
C ASP A 147 -16.47 -15.28 -0.16
N HIS A 148 -15.91 -15.72 -1.27
CA HIS A 148 -16.42 -16.83 -2.07
C HIS A 148 -15.74 -18.17 -1.72
N CYS A 149 -14.64 -18.18 -0.94
CA CYS A 149 -13.90 -19.39 -0.57
C CYS A 149 -13.57 -20.30 -1.76
N THR A 150 -13.18 -19.73 -2.91
CA THR A 150 -12.87 -20.48 -4.14
C THR A 150 -11.37 -20.47 -4.37
N ARG A 151 -10.71 -21.64 -4.33
CA ARG A 151 -9.25 -21.72 -4.52
C ARG A 151 -8.82 -21.82 -5.98
N LEU A 152 -9.71 -22.30 -6.84
CA LEU A 152 -9.42 -22.60 -8.25
C LEU A 152 -10.60 -22.18 -9.12
N PHE A 153 -10.30 -21.36 -10.12
CA PHE A 153 -11.19 -21.01 -11.22
C PHE A 153 -10.63 -21.60 -12.52
N VAL A 154 -11.43 -22.39 -13.23
CA VAL A 154 -11.09 -22.98 -14.52
C VAL A 154 -12.04 -22.46 -15.58
N SER A 155 -11.47 -21.87 -16.62
CA SER A 155 -12.18 -21.36 -17.79
C SER A 155 -11.90 -22.26 -18.98
N ILE A 156 -12.93 -22.98 -19.45
CA ILE A 156 -12.82 -23.92 -20.57
C ILE A 156 -13.34 -23.24 -21.83
N ASP A 157 -12.43 -22.95 -22.76
CA ASP A 157 -12.70 -22.45 -24.11
C ASP A 157 -13.69 -21.29 -24.12
N SER A 158 -13.48 -20.34 -23.20
CA SER A 158 -14.44 -19.29 -22.90
C SER A 158 -14.09 -18.00 -23.64
N PRO A 159 -15.05 -17.30 -24.26
CA PRO A 159 -14.79 -16.14 -25.10
C PRO A 159 -14.43 -14.85 -24.32
N HIS A 160 -13.27 -14.77 -23.66
CA HIS A 160 -12.89 -13.58 -22.87
C HIS A 160 -12.67 -12.32 -23.69
N ARG A 161 -12.38 -12.48 -24.99
CA ARG A 161 -12.34 -11.40 -26.00
C ARG A 161 -13.39 -11.59 -27.10
N GLY A 162 -14.43 -12.37 -26.80
CA GLY A 162 -15.54 -12.68 -27.68
C GLY A 162 -15.42 -13.96 -28.50
N ALA A 163 -16.55 -14.38 -29.06
CA ALA A 163 -16.72 -15.54 -29.92
C ALA A 163 -17.00 -15.08 -31.37
N ASN A 164 -16.69 -15.94 -32.32
CA ASN A 164 -16.97 -15.73 -33.74
C ASN A 164 -18.18 -16.55 -34.16
N ILE A 165 -19.20 -15.88 -34.70
CA ILE A 165 -20.20 -16.50 -35.54
C ILE A 165 -20.13 -15.75 -36.85
N SER A 166 -19.89 -16.48 -37.94
CA SER A 166 -19.66 -15.88 -39.24
C SER A 166 -20.80 -14.94 -39.61
N LEU A 167 -20.48 -13.73 -40.07
CA LEU A 167 -21.49 -12.72 -40.42
C LEU A 167 -22.43 -13.21 -41.53
N GLY A 168 -21.92 -14.01 -42.48
CA GLY A 168 -22.72 -14.67 -43.49
C GLY A 168 -23.80 -15.58 -42.89
N LEU A 169 -23.47 -16.35 -41.85
CA LEU A 169 -24.41 -17.21 -41.13
C LEU A 169 -25.47 -16.38 -40.40
N ASN A 170 -25.06 -15.35 -39.65
CA ASN A 170 -25.99 -14.47 -38.93
C ASN A 170 -26.97 -13.78 -39.89
N GLY A 171 -26.47 -13.29 -41.03
CA GLY A 171 -27.31 -12.74 -42.11
C GLY A 171 -28.29 -13.78 -42.67
N LEU A 172 -27.85 -15.03 -42.85
CA LEU A 172 -28.70 -16.11 -43.32
C LEU A 172 -29.85 -16.43 -42.38
N VAL A 173 -29.53 -16.58 -41.09
CA VAL A 173 -30.50 -16.85 -40.02
C VAL A 173 -31.50 -15.70 -39.91
N THR A 174 -31.04 -14.46 -40.04
CA THR A 174 -31.90 -13.27 -40.09
C THR A 174 -32.93 -13.36 -41.21
N LEU A 175 -32.50 -13.72 -42.43
CA LEU A 175 -33.41 -13.86 -43.57
C LEU A 175 -34.40 -15.03 -43.39
N LEU A 176 -33.91 -16.18 -42.89
CA LEU A 176 -34.72 -17.38 -42.69
C LEU A 176 -35.70 -17.29 -41.51
N SER A 177 -35.50 -16.34 -40.58
CA SER A 177 -36.40 -16.11 -39.44
C SER A 177 -37.83 -15.76 -39.82
N ILE A 178 -38.04 -15.20 -41.02
CA ILE A 178 -39.37 -14.83 -41.52
C ILE A 178 -40.17 -16.08 -41.96
N PRO A 179 -39.63 -16.96 -42.83
CA PRO A 179 -40.36 -18.16 -43.28
C PRO A 179 -40.28 -19.38 -42.35
N SER A 180 -39.29 -19.49 -41.45
CA SER A 180 -39.09 -20.66 -40.58
C SER A 180 -39.14 -20.29 -39.10
N ALA A 181 -39.97 -21.02 -38.35
CA ALA A 181 -40.06 -20.87 -36.89
C ALA A 181 -38.76 -21.29 -36.19
N GLU A 182 -38.09 -22.31 -36.70
CA GLU A 182 -36.81 -22.80 -36.19
C GLU A 182 -35.70 -21.75 -36.37
N ALA A 183 -35.61 -21.15 -37.56
CA ALA A 183 -34.70 -20.04 -37.81
C ALA A 183 -35.06 -18.79 -37.00
N ALA A 184 -36.34 -18.55 -36.72
CA ALA A 184 -36.78 -17.44 -35.87
C ALA A 184 -36.29 -17.61 -34.42
N MET A 185 -36.40 -18.82 -33.85
CA MET A 185 -35.86 -19.11 -32.52
C MET A 185 -34.33 -18.94 -32.47
N PHE A 186 -33.63 -19.36 -33.52
CA PHE A 186 -32.18 -19.17 -33.60
C PHE A 186 -31.78 -17.70 -33.78
N TYR A 187 -32.55 -16.93 -34.57
CA TYR A 187 -32.39 -15.48 -34.71
C TYR A 187 -32.61 -14.74 -33.38
N GLU A 188 -33.64 -15.10 -32.62
CA GLU A 188 -33.89 -14.54 -31.28
C GLU A 188 -32.72 -14.84 -30.35
N SER A 189 -32.14 -16.03 -30.43
CA SER A 189 -30.97 -16.43 -29.64
C SER A 189 -29.72 -15.63 -30.00
N LEU A 190 -29.44 -15.42 -31.30
CA LEU A 190 -28.31 -14.60 -31.76
C LEU A 190 -28.46 -13.10 -31.45
N ASN A 191 -29.70 -12.62 -31.25
CA ASN A 191 -29.98 -11.24 -30.84
C ASN A 191 -30.21 -11.09 -29.33
N SER A 192 -30.05 -12.16 -28.56
CA SER A 192 -30.13 -12.11 -27.11
C SER A 192 -29.01 -11.28 -26.50
N MET A 193 -29.21 -10.82 -25.26
CA MET A 193 -28.20 -10.00 -24.59
C MET A 193 -26.87 -10.74 -24.41
N ALA A 194 -26.89 -12.03 -24.03
CA ALA A 194 -25.68 -12.84 -23.94
C ALA A 194 -24.92 -12.91 -25.28
N ALA A 195 -25.64 -13.18 -26.38
CA ALA A 195 -25.02 -13.27 -27.70
C ALA A 195 -24.42 -11.92 -28.12
N LYS A 196 -25.12 -10.82 -27.89
CA LYS A 196 -24.60 -9.46 -28.17
C LYS A 196 -23.37 -9.11 -27.35
N GLN A 197 -23.31 -9.51 -26.07
CA GLN A 197 -22.14 -9.28 -25.22
C GLN A 197 -20.92 -10.10 -25.67
N LEU A 198 -21.13 -11.33 -26.16
CA LEU A 198 -20.04 -12.26 -26.45
C LEU A 198 -19.60 -12.30 -27.91
N LEU A 199 -20.46 -12.04 -28.89
CA LEU A 199 -20.09 -12.15 -30.29
C LEU A 199 -19.29 -10.92 -30.76
N ILE A 200 -18.09 -11.16 -31.31
CA ILE A 200 -17.16 -10.12 -31.78
C ILE A 200 -17.80 -9.29 -32.90
N SER A 201 -18.50 -9.97 -33.80
CA SER A 201 -19.13 -9.36 -34.97
C SER A 201 -20.62 -9.66 -34.98
N THR A 202 -21.44 -8.64 -34.75
CA THR A 202 -22.91 -8.73 -34.85
C THR A 202 -23.51 -7.48 -35.50
N PRO A 203 -24.66 -7.59 -36.20
CA PRO A 203 -25.30 -6.43 -36.81
C PRO A 203 -25.85 -5.40 -35.80
N THR A 204 -26.23 -5.83 -34.60
CA THR A 204 -26.99 -5.01 -33.64
C THR A 204 -26.41 -5.00 -32.21
N GLY A 205 -25.27 -5.65 -31.97
CA GLY A 205 -24.70 -5.86 -30.63
C GLY A 205 -23.31 -5.26 -30.40
N LEU A 206 -22.77 -4.46 -31.33
CA LEU A 206 -21.40 -3.94 -31.22
C LEU A 206 -21.19 -3.11 -29.94
N MET A 207 -22.17 -2.31 -29.54
CA MET A 207 -22.07 -1.48 -28.34
C MET A 207 -22.08 -2.35 -27.08
N GLU A 208 -23.02 -3.29 -27.00
CA GLU A 208 -23.14 -4.24 -25.89
C GLU A 208 -21.88 -5.12 -25.75
N HIS A 209 -21.27 -5.54 -26.87
CA HIS A 209 -19.99 -6.24 -26.87
C HIS A 209 -18.87 -5.37 -26.30
N GLN A 210 -18.72 -4.14 -26.79
CA GLN A 210 -17.68 -3.21 -26.32
C GLN A 210 -17.81 -2.90 -24.83
N GLU A 211 -19.03 -2.66 -24.35
CA GLU A 211 -19.32 -2.43 -22.93
C GLU A 211 -18.97 -3.66 -22.08
N ALA A 212 -19.34 -4.87 -22.54
CA ALA A 212 -19.01 -6.11 -21.84
C ALA A 212 -17.51 -6.37 -21.78
N MET A 213 -16.78 -6.19 -22.89
CA MET A 213 -15.33 -6.37 -22.93
C MET A 213 -14.62 -5.33 -22.04
N GLN A 214 -15.06 -4.07 -22.05
CA GLN A 214 -14.53 -3.03 -21.17
C GLN A 214 -14.78 -3.38 -19.69
N MET A 215 -15.99 -3.81 -19.35
CA MET A 215 -16.32 -4.25 -17.99
C MET A 215 -15.40 -5.38 -17.52
N LEU A 216 -15.21 -6.42 -18.33
CA LEU A 216 -14.35 -7.55 -17.97
C LEU A 216 -12.89 -7.12 -17.81
N GLU A 217 -12.40 -6.22 -18.66
CA GLU A 217 -11.04 -5.68 -18.58
C GLU A 217 -10.82 -4.84 -17.32
N GLU A 218 -11.76 -3.95 -16.98
CA GLU A 218 -11.71 -3.13 -15.76
C GLU A 218 -11.73 -3.99 -14.49
N MET A 219 -12.48 -5.11 -14.51
CA MET A 219 -12.51 -6.07 -13.40
C MET A 219 -11.25 -6.92 -13.30
N GLY A 220 -10.63 -7.27 -14.43
CA GLY A 220 -9.52 -8.21 -14.51
C GLY A 220 -9.96 -9.67 -14.26
N LEU A 221 -9.03 -10.50 -13.77
CA LEU A 221 -9.31 -11.85 -13.29
C LEU A 221 -9.52 -11.87 -11.76
N PRO A 222 -10.17 -12.90 -11.22
CA PRO A 222 -10.32 -13.07 -9.77
C PRO A 222 -8.94 -13.13 -9.09
N LYS A 223 -8.78 -12.39 -8.01
CA LYS A 223 -7.50 -12.30 -7.28
C LYS A 223 -7.40 -13.32 -6.15
N LYS A 224 -8.54 -13.88 -5.73
CA LYS A 224 -8.62 -14.81 -4.61
C LYS A 224 -8.60 -16.30 -5.03
N SER A 225 -8.24 -16.60 -6.28
CA SER A 225 -8.12 -17.97 -6.81
C SER A 225 -6.93 -18.12 -7.76
N ILE A 226 -6.44 -19.36 -7.91
CA ILE A 226 -5.65 -19.73 -9.08
C ILE A 226 -6.58 -19.76 -10.30
N ASN A 227 -6.19 -19.13 -11.38
CA ASN A 227 -6.97 -19.02 -12.60
C ASN A 227 -6.32 -19.86 -13.71
N VAL A 228 -7.07 -20.80 -14.28
CA VAL A 228 -6.64 -21.68 -15.37
C VAL A 228 -7.47 -21.40 -16.62
N ALA A 229 -6.83 -21.23 -17.77
CA ALA A 229 -7.49 -21.16 -19.07
C ALA A 229 -7.20 -22.41 -19.92
N ILE A 230 -8.22 -22.88 -20.62
CA ILE A 230 -8.11 -23.92 -21.64
C ILE A 230 -8.56 -23.30 -22.96
N ALA A 231 -7.77 -23.47 -24.02
CA ALA A 231 -8.13 -23.12 -25.39
C ALA A 231 -8.11 -24.39 -26.25
N ASN A 232 -9.22 -24.69 -26.93
CA ASN A 232 -9.33 -25.89 -27.78
C ASN A 232 -8.68 -25.70 -29.16
N SER A 233 -7.58 -24.96 -29.22
CA SER A 233 -6.83 -24.65 -30.43
C SER A 233 -5.41 -24.24 -30.13
N HIS A 234 -4.49 -24.51 -31.05
CA HIS A 234 -3.10 -24.09 -30.97
C HIS A 234 -2.94 -22.66 -31.53
N PRO A 235 -2.25 -21.73 -30.84
CA PRO A 235 -2.17 -20.32 -31.28
C PRO A 235 -1.54 -20.06 -32.64
N GLY A 236 -0.84 -21.05 -33.21
CA GLY A 236 -0.18 -20.97 -34.52
C GLY A 236 -0.81 -21.83 -35.62
N VAL A 237 -1.94 -22.51 -35.35
CA VAL A 237 -2.61 -23.38 -36.32
C VAL A 237 -3.94 -22.73 -36.71
N GLU A 238 -4.03 -22.26 -37.94
CA GLU A 238 -5.27 -21.77 -38.55
C GLU A 238 -6.19 -22.94 -38.92
N ILE A 239 -7.49 -22.66 -39.03
CA ILE A 239 -8.45 -23.63 -39.56
C ILE A 239 -8.33 -23.69 -41.07
N GLU A 240 -8.23 -24.90 -41.62
CA GLU A 240 -8.17 -25.12 -43.06
C GLU A 240 -9.56 -25.00 -43.69
N LEU A 241 -9.86 -23.81 -44.23
CA LEU A 241 -11.06 -23.55 -45.04
C LEU A 241 -10.69 -23.26 -46.49
N ALA A 242 -11.49 -23.77 -47.43
CA ALA A 242 -11.38 -23.43 -48.84
C ALA A 242 -11.69 -21.94 -49.07
N ASP A 243 -11.11 -21.35 -50.13
CA ASP A 243 -11.33 -19.95 -50.54
C ASP A 243 -12.76 -19.68 -51.12
N ASN A 244 -13.67 -20.65 -51.01
CA ASN A 244 -15.08 -20.55 -51.41
C ASN A 244 -15.94 -19.99 -50.25
N PRO A 245 -17.19 -19.56 -50.50
CA PRO A 245 -18.13 -19.19 -49.43
C PRO A 245 -18.31 -20.31 -48.38
N LEU A 246 -18.73 -19.96 -47.16
CA LEU A 246 -18.98 -20.94 -46.09
C LEU A 246 -20.20 -21.80 -46.39
N LEU A 247 -21.17 -21.23 -47.08
CA LEU A 247 -22.28 -21.94 -47.71
C LEU A 247 -22.45 -21.32 -49.08
N ASP A 248 -22.47 -22.12 -50.13
CA ASP A 248 -22.84 -21.63 -51.45
C ASP A 248 -23.90 -22.53 -52.05
N TRP A 249 -25.00 -21.94 -52.51
CA TRP A 249 -26.05 -22.71 -53.13
C TRP A 249 -26.96 -21.83 -54.02
N SER A 250 -27.72 -22.47 -54.94
CA SER A 250 -28.27 -21.83 -56.13
C SER A 250 -29.41 -22.61 -56.83
N GLU A 251 -30.51 -21.99 -57.32
CA GLU A 251 -31.48 -22.56 -58.28
C GLU A 251 -32.24 -21.53 -59.18
N SER A 252 -32.27 -21.74 -60.52
CA SER A 252 -32.93 -20.86 -61.54
C SER A 252 -33.08 -21.58 -62.92
N TRP A 253 -34.06 -21.39 -63.85
CA TRP A 253 -34.94 -20.27 -64.23
C TRP A 253 -36.36 -20.71 -64.75
N TRP A 254 -37.39 -20.09 -64.17
CA TRP A 254 -38.57 -19.43 -64.81
C TRP A 254 -39.69 -20.26 -65.45
N TRP A 255 -40.65 -20.70 -64.62
CA TRP A 255 -41.97 -20.04 -64.50
C TRP A 255 -42.75 -20.41 -63.23
N LEU A 256 -42.17 -21.15 -62.27
CA LEU A 256 -42.70 -21.22 -60.89
C LEU A 256 -41.63 -21.57 -59.84
N GLY A 257 -40.32 -21.38 -60.09
CA GLY A 257 -39.28 -22.02 -59.30
C GLY A 257 -37.98 -21.31 -59.01
N THR A 258 -37.73 -21.04 -57.73
CA THR A 258 -36.43 -20.53 -57.25
C THR A 258 -36.09 -21.01 -55.85
N ALA A 259 -34.79 -21.06 -55.59
CA ALA A 259 -34.16 -20.72 -54.33
C ALA A 259 -32.68 -20.30 -54.63
N HIS A 260 -32.03 -19.45 -53.84
CA HIS A 260 -30.58 -19.21 -53.96
C HIS A 260 -30.10 -18.66 -52.61
N LEU A 261 -29.13 -19.28 -51.93
CA LEU A 261 -28.53 -18.74 -50.72
C LEU A 261 -27.01 -18.88 -50.75
N THR A 262 -26.31 -17.84 -50.35
CA THR A 262 -24.85 -17.82 -50.25
C THR A 262 -24.51 -17.14 -48.92
N ALA A 263 -23.67 -17.75 -48.08
CA ALA A 263 -23.18 -17.18 -46.82
C ALA A 263 -21.67 -16.96 -46.92
N ASN A 264 -21.26 -15.71 -47.12
CA ASN A 264 -19.88 -15.35 -47.42
C ASN A 264 -18.97 -15.24 -46.18
N ARG A 265 -17.69 -15.58 -46.40
CA ARG A 265 -16.50 -15.45 -45.53
C ARG A 265 -15.81 -14.10 -45.75
N HIS A 266 -14.85 -13.72 -44.92
CA HIS A 266 -13.97 -12.57 -45.16
C HIS A 266 -13.25 -12.67 -46.54
N PRO A 267 -13.13 -11.59 -47.34
CA PRO A 267 -12.49 -11.66 -48.67
C PRO A 267 -10.96 -11.75 -48.58
N THR A 268 -10.33 -12.53 -49.47
CA THR A 268 -8.89 -12.43 -49.75
C THR A 268 -8.61 -11.25 -50.69
N LEU A 269 -7.43 -10.62 -50.57
CA LEU A 269 -6.99 -9.36 -51.21
C LEU A 269 -7.22 -9.22 -52.74
N ASN A 270 -7.69 -10.25 -53.45
CA ASN A 270 -7.91 -10.27 -54.90
C ASN A 270 -9.36 -10.50 -55.36
N ALA A 271 -10.35 -10.62 -54.46
CA ALA A 271 -11.77 -10.78 -54.82
C ALA A 271 -12.57 -9.51 -54.46
N GLY A 272 -13.01 -8.76 -55.47
CA GLY A 272 -13.65 -7.45 -55.29
C GLY A 272 -15.12 -7.45 -54.86
N ILE A 273 -15.53 -8.25 -53.86
CA ILE A 273 -16.90 -8.22 -53.29
C ILE A 273 -16.87 -8.43 -51.75
N SER A 274 -17.57 -7.55 -51.03
CA SER A 274 -17.88 -7.52 -49.58
C SER A 274 -19.09 -8.38 -49.23
N ILE A 275 -19.20 -8.81 -47.96
CA ILE A 275 -20.33 -9.49 -47.30
C ILE A 275 -21.64 -9.59 -48.11
N SER A 276 -22.19 -10.80 -48.28
CA SER A 276 -23.63 -10.97 -48.52
C SER A 276 -24.19 -12.24 -47.87
N ALA A 277 -25.45 -12.13 -47.41
CA ALA A 277 -26.40 -13.22 -47.29
C ALA A 277 -27.43 -13.02 -48.42
N SER A 278 -27.94 -14.07 -49.05
CA SER A 278 -29.06 -13.94 -50.00
C SER A 278 -29.98 -15.14 -49.93
N CYS A 279 -31.25 -14.98 -50.26
CA CYS A 279 -32.29 -16.03 -50.22
C CYS A 279 -33.32 -15.83 -51.35
N ALA A 280 -34.00 -16.87 -51.88
CA ALA A 280 -35.15 -16.70 -52.79
C ALA A 280 -36.09 -17.93 -52.98
N LEU A 281 -36.78 -18.45 -51.96
CA LEU A 281 -37.69 -19.63 -52.04
C LEU A 281 -39.09 -19.25 -52.60
N PRO A 282 -39.87 -20.00 -53.45
CA PRO A 282 -39.88 -21.47 -53.71
C PRO A 282 -40.16 -21.99 -55.18
N ILE A 283 -40.13 -23.33 -55.44
CA ILE A 283 -40.91 -23.99 -56.53
C ILE A 283 -42.40 -24.21 -56.18
N ASP A 284 -42.78 -24.47 -54.93
CA ASP A 284 -44.20 -24.67 -54.56
C ASP A 284 -44.50 -24.38 -53.07
N PHE A 285 -44.47 -23.10 -52.67
CA PHE A 285 -44.97 -22.66 -51.36
C PHE A 285 -46.16 -21.70 -51.55
N ILE A 286 -47.36 -22.17 -51.18
CA ILE A 286 -48.50 -21.31 -50.82
C ILE A 286 -48.87 -21.67 -49.38
N PRO A 287 -48.37 -20.96 -48.36
CA PRO A 287 -49.02 -20.98 -47.07
C PRO A 287 -50.32 -20.20 -47.24
N PHE A 288 -51.43 -20.73 -46.73
CA PHE A 288 -52.80 -20.25 -46.92
C PHE A 288 -52.97 -18.72 -46.65
N ASN A 289 -52.71 -17.86 -47.65
CA ASN A 289 -53.32 -16.52 -47.86
C ASN A 289 -52.76 -15.69 -49.05
N GLY A 290 -52.10 -16.28 -50.04
CA GLY A 290 -52.02 -15.67 -51.38
C GLY A 290 -51.06 -14.48 -51.58
N THR A 291 -50.01 -14.33 -50.77
CA THR A 291 -48.90 -13.39 -51.04
C THR A 291 -47.62 -14.17 -51.36
N ALA A 292 -47.02 -13.91 -52.53
CA ALA A 292 -45.71 -14.43 -52.90
C ALA A 292 -44.61 -13.71 -52.11
N LEU A 293 -43.65 -14.44 -51.54
CA LEU A 293 -42.48 -13.88 -50.86
C LEU A 293 -41.39 -13.59 -51.90
N TRP A 294 -41.16 -12.31 -52.18
CA TRP A 294 -39.96 -11.82 -52.85
C TRP A 294 -39.15 -11.06 -51.79
N TYR A 295 -37.95 -11.52 -51.46
CA TYR A 295 -37.07 -10.86 -50.49
C TYR A 295 -35.65 -10.79 -51.08
N GLU A 296 -35.32 -9.67 -51.74
CA GLU A 296 -33.93 -9.24 -51.97
C GLU A 296 -33.62 -8.24 -50.86
N ASP A 297 -32.71 -8.59 -49.95
CA ASP A 297 -32.11 -7.60 -49.05
C ASP A 297 -30.60 -7.83 -49.04
N GLU A 298 -29.84 -6.92 -49.65
CA GLU A 298 -28.38 -6.85 -49.55
C GLU A 298 -28.02 -6.18 -48.23
N ILE A 299 -27.65 -6.96 -47.21
CA ILE A 299 -27.15 -6.39 -45.95
C ILE A 299 -25.70 -5.92 -46.15
N TYR A 300 -25.52 -4.60 -46.15
CA TYR A 300 -24.26 -3.87 -46.33
C TYR A 300 -23.19 -4.13 -45.25
N GLY A 301 -21.92 -4.23 -45.71
CA GLY A 301 -20.91 -3.21 -45.38
C GLY A 301 -20.20 -3.29 -44.04
N TYR A 302 -19.64 -4.44 -43.66
CA TYR A 302 -18.54 -4.50 -42.70
C TYR A 302 -17.38 -5.28 -43.34
N TYR A 303 -16.18 -4.72 -43.33
CA TYR A 303 -14.99 -5.47 -43.73
C TYR A 303 -14.19 -5.66 -42.45
N PRO A 304 -14.25 -6.85 -41.81
CA PRO A 304 -13.27 -7.13 -40.78
C PRO A 304 -11.88 -7.00 -41.43
N THR A 305 -10.87 -6.65 -40.64
CA THR A 305 -9.48 -6.59 -41.13
C THR A 305 -8.82 -7.97 -41.17
N TYR A 306 -9.44 -8.95 -40.52
CA TYR A 306 -8.94 -10.31 -40.31
C TYR A 306 -10.08 -11.32 -40.47
N ASP A 307 -9.76 -12.49 -41.00
CA ASP A 307 -10.72 -13.57 -41.22
C ASP A 307 -10.86 -14.46 -39.97
N LEU A 308 -11.82 -14.11 -39.10
CA LEU A 308 -12.05 -14.83 -37.84
C LEU A 308 -12.46 -16.30 -38.03
N ASP A 309 -12.99 -16.67 -39.20
CA ASP A 309 -13.43 -18.03 -39.48
C ASP A 309 -12.24 -19.00 -39.66
N ILE A 310 -11.04 -18.49 -39.95
CA ILE A 310 -9.79 -19.28 -40.04
C ILE A 310 -8.75 -18.96 -38.98
N THR A 311 -8.93 -17.87 -38.22
CA THR A 311 -8.00 -17.60 -37.11
C THR A 311 -7.88 -18.81 -36.20
N PRO A 312 -6.71 -19.03 -35.58
CA PRO A 312 -6.55 -20.09 -34.60
C PRO A 312 -7.67 -20.06 -33.58
N SER A 313 -8.51 -21.11 -33.57
CA SER A 313 -9.77 -21.14 -32.84
C SER A 313 -10.29 -22.57 -32.68
N SER A 314 -11.17 -22.78 -31.70
CA SER A 314 -11.91 -24.03 -31.54
C SER A 314 -12.88 -24.27 -32.72
N ILE A 315 -13.24 -25.54 -32.95
CA ILE A 315 -14.23 -25.89 -33.98
C ILE A 315 -15.64 -25.49 -33.54
N GLY A 316 -16.38 -24.81 -34.42
CA GLY A 316 -17.82 -24.56 -34.31
C GLY A 316 -18.61 -25.23 -35.42
N HIS A 317 -19.70 -25.91 -35.05
CA HIS A 317 -20.61 -26.62 -35.96
C HIS A 317 -21.83 -25.80 -36.38
N HIS A 318 -21.83 -24.49 -36.17
CA HIS A 318 -23.02 -23.66 -36.36
C HIS A 318 -23.55 -23.67 -37.80
N MET A 319 -22.65 -23.74 -38.80
CA MET A 319 -23.06 -23.84 -40.20
C MET A 319 -23.70 -25.20 -40.51
N ARG A 320 -23.12 -26.29 -39.98
CA ARG A 320 -23.67 -27.65 -40.08
C ARG A 320 -25.07 -27.73 -39.47
N LEU A 321 -25.27 -27.20 -38.26
CA LEU A 321 -26.57 -27.17 -37.59
C LEU A 321 -27.62 -26.40 -38.40
N LEU A 322 -27.23 -25.28 -39.02
CA LEU A 322 -28.12 -24.52 -39.89
C LEU A 322 -28.52 -25.32 -41.14
N VAL A 323 -27.55 -25.97 -41.79
CA VAL A 323 -27.80 -26.82 -42.96
C VAL A 323 -28.66 -28.03 -42.61
N GLU A 324 -28.44 -28.67 -41.47
CA GLU A 324 -29.26 -29.77 -40.97
C GLU A 324 -30.70 -29.33 -40.71
N ALA A 325 -30.91 -28.16 -40.12
CA ALA A 325 -32.24 -27.59 -39.93
C ALA A 325 -32.94 -27.29 -41.28
N ILE A 326 -32.20 -26.75 -42.25
CA ILE A 326 -32.70 -26.53 -43.61
C ILE A 326 -33.09 -27.86 -44.27
N ASN A 327 -32.25 -28.89 -44.19
CA ASN A 327 -32.52 -30.20 -44.76
C ASN A 327 -33.72 -30.89 -44.06
N ALA A 328 -33.80 -30.81 -42.73
CA ALA A 328 -34.89 -31.38 -41.93
C ALA A 328 -36.25 -30.73 -42.20
N SER A 329 -36.27 -29.45 -42.59
CA SER A 329 -37.49 -28.76 -43.01
C SER A 329 -38.13 -29.36 -44.28
N GLY A 330 -37.37 -30.15 -45.04
CA GLY A 330 -37.78 -30.69 -46.34
C GLY A 330 -37.89 -29.64 -47.45
N MET A 331 -37.44 -28.40 -47.21
CA MET A 331 -37.49 -27.31 -48.18
C MET A 331 -36.48 -27.47 -49.32
N MET A 332 -35.29 -28.03 -49.04
CA MET A 332 -34.16 -28.16 -49.94
C MET A 332 -33.17 -29.19 -49.36
N GLU A 333 -32.37 -29.85 -50.21
CA GLU A 333 -31.37 -30.85 -49.81
C GLU A 333 -29.97 -30.32 -50.17
N ILE A 334 -29.27 -29.75 -49.19
CA ILE A 334 -27.89 -29.28 -49.29
C ILE A 334 -26.96 -30.44 -48.93
N SER A 335 -25.97 -30.74 -49.78
CA SER A 335 -25.00 -31.81 -49.53
C SER A 335 -23.77 -31.32 -48.76
N GLU A 336 -23.03 -32.22 -48.12
CA GLU A 336 -21.75 -31.92 -47.42
C GLU A 336 -20.68 -31.25 -48.31
N SER A 337 -20.80 -31.33 -49.65
CA SER A 337 -19.86 -30.64 -50.55
C SER A 337 -20.21 -29.19 -50.84
N ASP A 338 -21.41 -28.73 -50.44
CA ASP A 338 -21.94 -27.40 -50.77
C ASP A 338 -21.73 -26.37 -49.63
N PHE A 339 -21.17 -26.81 -48.50
CA PHE A 339 -20.88 -25.95 -47.36
C PHE A 339 -19.63 -26.39 -46.61
N GLN A 340 -19.10 -25.48 -45.81
CA GLN A 340 -17.97 -25.71 -44.91
C GLN A 340 -18.53 -25.73 -43.49
N GLY A 341 -18.68 -26.94 -42.94
CA GLY A 341 -19.43 -27.17 -41.70
C GLY A 341 -18.68 -26.83 -40.40
N GLU A 342 -17.35 -26.84 -40.46
CA GLU A 342 -16.44 -26.65 -39.33
C GLU A 342 -15.73 -25.32 -39.49
N VAL A 343 -16.14 -24.31 -38.73
CA VAL A 343 -15.59 -22.94 -38.81
C VAL A 343 -15.05 -22.50 -37.46
N GLY A 344 -14.19 -21.48 -37.46
CA GLY A 344 -13.62 -20.95 -36.23
C GLY A 344 -14.66 -20.35 -35.29
N PHE A 345 -14.74 -20.86 -34.06
CA PHE A 345 -15.70 -20.41 -33.07
C PHE A 345 -15.10 -19.55 -31.97
N ILE A 346 -14.27 -20.11 -31.08
CA ILE A 346 -13.60 -19.34 -30.02
C ILE A 346 -12.15 -19.12 -30.42
N PRO A 347 -11.75 -17.88 -30.80
CA PRO A 347 -10.34 -17.60 -31.08
C PRO A 347 -9.44 -17.98 -29.91
N THR A 348 -8.27 -18.57 -30.16
CA THR A 348 -7.31 -18.95 -29.11
C THR A 348 -6.93 -17.73 -28.27
N SER A 349 -6.76 -16.57 -28.91
CA SER A 349 -6.49 -15.29 -28.24
C SER A 349 -7.63 -14.82 -27.34
N SER A 350 -8.87 -15.19 -27.67
CA SER A 350 -10.04 -14.94 -26.84
C SER A 350 -10.09 -15.90 -25.65
N ALA A 351 -9.90 -17.20 -25.88
CA ALA A 351 -9.89 -18.21 -24.82
C ALA A 351 -8.80 -17.95 -23.75
N LEU A 352 -7.61 -17.52 -24.18
CA LEU A 352 -6.48 -17.24 -23.30
C LEU A 352 -6.44 -15.80 -22.76
N ASN A 353 -7.41 -14.95 -23.16
CA ASN A 353 -7.44 -13.51 -22.84
C ASN A 353 -6.10 -12.77 -23.12
N CYS A 354 -5.47 -13.05 -24.26
CA CYS A 354 -4.26 -12.37 -24.71
C CYS A 354 -4.10 -12.44 -26.24
N ASN A 355 -3.37 -11.49 -26.82
CA ASN A 355 -3.01 -11.48 -28.22
C ASN A 355 -1.75 -12.34 -28.43
N VAL A 356 -1.97 -13.64 -28.63
CA VAL A 356 -0.87 -14.59 -28.79
C VAL A 356 -0.01 -14.28 -30.03
N SER A 357 -0.61 -13.70 -31.08
CA SER A 357 0.10 -13.30 -32.30
C SER A 357 1.09 -12.14 -32.09
N GLU A 358 0.87 -11.32 -31.07
CA GLU A 358 1.72 -10.19 -30.69
C GLU A 358 2.64 -10.51 -29.50
N GLY A 359 2.61 -11.74 -29.00
CA GLY A 359 3.39 -12.16 -27.83
C GLY A 359 2.91 -11.56 -26.52
N GLU A 360 1.63 -11.14 -26.44
CA GLU A 360 1.02 -10.65 -25.21
C GLU A 360 0.93 -11.80 -24.18
N PRO A 361 1.45 -11.63 -22.95
CA PRO A 361 1.31 -12.65 -21.91
C PRO A 361 -0.16 -12.79 -21.49
N SER A 362 -0.61 -14.00 -21.22
CA SER A 362 -1.94 -14.22 -20.66
C SER A 362 -2.04 -13.67 -19.24
N SER A 363 -3.25 -13.23 -18.88
CA SER A 363 -3.60 -12.84 -17.52
C SER A 363 -3.79 -14.05 -16.58
N PHE A 364 -3.98 -15.26 -17.13
CA PHE A 364 -4.17 -16.49 -16.34
C PHE A 364 -2.86 -17.02 -15.76
N ASP A 365 -2.95 -17.67 -14.59
CA ASP A 365 -1.78 -18.27 -13.92
C ASP A 365 -1.26 -19.51 -14.66
N PHE A 366 -2.18 -20.30 -15.22
CA PHE A 366 -1.85 -21.47 -16.02
C PHE A 366 -2.73 -21.57 -17.25
N MET A 367 -2.17 -22.10 -18.33
CA MET A 367 -2.85 -22.28 -19.60
C MET A 367 -2.63 -23.68 -20.14
N SER A 368 -3.61 -24.19 -20.87
CA SER A 368 -3.45 -25.33 -21.76
C SER A 368 -4.09 -24.99 -23.10
N TYR A 369 -3.36 -25.22 -24.18
CA TYR A 369 -3.88 -25.08 -25.53
C TYR A 369 -3.57 -26.36 -26.32
N ALA A 370 -4.40 -26.67 -27.32
CA ALA A 370 -4.25 -27.88 -28.11
C ALA A 370 -2.84 -27.97 -28.73
N THR A 371 -2.31 -29.17 -28.86
CA THR A 371 -1.04 -29.36 -29.60
C THR A 371 -1.26 -29.05 -31.09
N GLU A 372 -0.20 -28.72 -31.82
CA GLU A 372 -0.32 -28.46 -33.26
C GLU A 372 -1.00 -29.61 -34.03
N TRP A 373 -0.87 -30.88 -33.58
CA TRP A 373 -1.41 -32.04 -34.30
C TRP A 373 -2.87 -32.36 -33.91
N ASN A 374 -3.32 -31.88 -32.75
CA ASN A 374 -4.69 -32.05 -32.29
C ASN A 374 -5.55 -30.82 -32.57
N SER A 375 -4.94 -29.71 -33.00
CA SER A 375 -5.64 -28.46 -33.32
C SER A 375 -6.25 -28.49 -34.72
N PRO A 376 -7.45 -27.92 -34.93
CA PRO A 376 -8.37 -27.44 -33.89
C PRO A 376 -9.12 -28.59 -33.20
N GLU A 377 -9.47 -28.41 -31.92
CA GLU A 377 -10.29 -29.36 -31.16
C GLU A 377 -11.75 -28.89 -31.08
N GLU A 378 -12.67 -29.80 -30.74
CA GLU A 378 -14.08 -29.48 -30.47
C GLU A 378 -14.22 -28.40 -29.39
N HIS A 379 -15.18 -27.50 -29.55
CA HIS A 379 -15.49 -26.49 -28.54
C HIS A 379 -15.77 -27.16 -27.18
N VAL A 380 -15.17 -26.59 -26.12
CA VAL A 380 -15.20 -27.09 -24.73
C VAL A 380 -14.65 -28.51 -24.52
N ALA A 381 -13.87 -29.04 -25.47
CA ALA A 381 -13.25 -30.35 -25.32
C ALA A 381 -12.26 -30.38 -24.15
N LEU A 382 -12.29 -31.46 -23.40
CA LEU A 382 -11.30 -31.75 -22.38
C LEU A 382 -10.46 -32.93 -22.85
N THR A 383 -9.57 -32.72 -23.81
CA THR A 383 -8.60 -33.74 -24.27
C THR A 383 -7.61 -34.08 -23.16
N ILE A 384 -6.75 -35.09 -23.38
CA ILE A 384 -5.94 -35.66 -22.30
C ILE A 384 -5.01 -34.63 -21.64
N ASP A 385 -4.43 -33.72 -22.42
CA ASP A 385 -3.51 -32.70 -21.91
C ASP A 385 -4.25 -31.66 -21.06
N HIS A 386 -5.41 -31.21 -21.53
CA HIS A 386 -6.30 -30.32 -20.79
C HIS A 386 -6.77 -30.95 -19.47
N ARG A 387 -7.24 -32.20 -19.50
CA ARG A 387 -7.67 -32.92 -18.28
C ARG A 387 -6.53 -33.11 -17.30
N ASN A 388 -5.32 -33.40 -17.78
CA ASN A 388 -4.16 -33.57 -16.90
C ASN A 388 -3.85 -32.28 -16.15
N LEU A 389 -3.87 -31.12 -16.82
CA LEU A 389 -3.68 -29.84 -16.15
C LEU A 389 -4.79 -29.56 -15.12
N VAL A 390 -6.05 -29.73 -15.51
CA VAL A 390 -7.20 -29.49 -14.62
C VAL A 390 -7.14 -30.40 -13.40
N LEU A 391 -6.93 -31.71 -13.60
CA LEU A 391 -6.80 -32.69 -12.52
C LEU A 391 -5.58 -32.39 -11.64
N ASP A 392 -4.45 -31.96 -12.20
CA ASP A 392 -3.29 -31.57 -11.39
C ASP A 392 -3.63 -30.39 -10.47
N LYS A 393 -4.27 -29.34 -10.98
CA LYS A 393 -4.66 -28.18 -10.16
C LYS A 393 -5.75 -28.48 -9.14
N ILE A 394 -6.66 -29.40 -9.47
CA ILE A 394 -7.65 -29.92 -8.52
C ILE A 394 -6.94 -30.74 -7.44
N ILE A 395 -6.24 -31.82 -7.81
CA ILE A 395 -5.67 -32.79 -6.86
C ILE A 395 -4.53 -32.20 -6.02
N GLN A 396 -3.59 -31.46 -6.62
CA GLN A 396 -2.47 -30.90 -5.88
C GLN A 396 -2.92 -29.76 -4.97
N GLY A 397 -3.89 -28.96 -5.39
CA GLY A 397 -4.45 -27.90 -4.56
C GLY A 397 -5.28 -28.42 -3.38
N ASP A 398 -5.65 -29.71 -3.37
CA ASP A 398 -6.28 -30.38 -2.22
C ASP A 398 -5.26 -30.84 -1.16
N LYS A 399 -3.98 -30.93 -1.50
CA LYS A 399 -2.92 -31.39 -0.58
C LYS A 399 -2.49 -30.26 0.36
N MET A 400 -3.31 -30.02 1.36
CA MET A 400 -3.06 -29.06 2.43
C MET A 400 -2.64 -29.80 3.71
N ALA A 401 -2.02 -29.07 4.65
CA ALA A 401 -1.80 -29.60 5.99
C ALA A 401 -3.13 -30.05 6.63
N PRO A 402 -3.15 -31.17 7.38
CA PRO A 402 -4.35 -31.64 8.04
C PRO A 402 -4.81 -30.66 9.12
N TYR A 403 -6.06 -30.79 9.56
CA TYR A 403 -6.62 -29.95 10.62
C TYR A 403 -5.88 -30.10 11.96
N LEU A 404 -5.33 -31.28 12.26
CA LEU A 404 -4.62 -31.55 13.50
C LEU A 404 -3.29 -32.26 13.22
N LEU A 405 -2.19 -31.68 13.72
CA LEU A 405 -0.85 -32.29 13.78
C LEU A 405 -0.47 -32.50 15.25
N SER A 406 -0.31 -33.76 15.67
CA SER A 406 0.12 -34.11 17.03
C SER A 406 0.58 -35.57 17.12
N ASP A 407 1.25 -35.93 18.21
CA ASP A 407 1.60 -37.33 18.54
C ASP A 407 0.38 -38.25 18.69
N THR A 408 -0.80 -37.68 18.97
CA THR A 408 -2.06 -38.41 19.11
C THR A 408 -2.95 -38.35 17.86
N GLY A 409 -2.57 -37.52 16.88
CA GLY A 409 -3.27 -37.31 15.63
C GLY A 409 -3.04 -38.43 14.63
N THR A 410 -3.69 -38.32 13.47
CA THR A 410 -3.45 -39.23 12.33
C THR A 410 -2.09 -39.00 11.69
N GLU A 411 -1.60 -37.75 11.74
CA GLU A 411 -0.30 -37.31 11.27
C GLU A 411 0.32 -36.41 12.35
N ASN A 412 1.62 -36.53 12.56
CA ASN A 412 2.38 -35.68 13.47
C ASN A 412 3.25 -34.66 12.71
N GLU A 413 3.56 -34.90 11.44
CA GLU A 413 4.38 -34.01 10.63
C GLU A 413 3.76 -33.80 9.25
N TYR A 414 3.75 -32.56 8.78
CA TYR A 414 3.39 -32.24 7.39
C TYR A 414 4.38 -31.25 6.78
N THR A 415 4.90 -31.60 5.60
CA THR A 415 5.95 -30.83 4.91
C THR A 415 5.50 -30.36 3.53
N TYR A 416 5.63 -29.05 3.30
CA TYR A 416 5.55 -28.44 1.98
C TYR A 416 6.95 -28.43 1.36
N ASN A 417 7.22 -29.32 0.40
CA ASN A 417 8.54 -29.46 -0.22
C ASN A 417 8.63 -28.84 -1.62
N HIS A 418 9.85 -28.57 -2.07
CA HIS A 418 10.14 -27.89 -3.34
C HIS A 418 9.92 -28.77 -4.59
N LEU A 419 9.68 -30.09 -4.42
CA LEU A 419 9.46 -30.99 -5.56
C LEU A 419 8.07 -30.84 -6.18
N ASN A 420 7.13 -30.22 -5.46
CA ASN A 420 5.77 -29.94 -5.94
C ASN A 420 5.36 -28.50 -5.59
N PRO A 421 5.94 -27.48 -6.27
CA PRO A 421 5.69 -26.07 -5.96
C PRO A 421 4.25 -25.60 -6.29
N SER A 422 3.42 -26.48 -6.86
CA SER A 422 1.99 -26.24 -7.06
C SER A 422 1.17 -26.23 -5.76
N LYS A 423 1.79 -26.55 -4.61
CA LYS A 423 1.17 -26.42 -3.28
C LYS A 423 1.19 -24.97 -2.80
N THR A 424 0.10 -24.25 -3.05
CA THR A 424 -0.01 -22.82 -2.73
C THR A 424 -0.91 -22.53 -1.53
N TRP A 425 -1.62 -23.51 -0.96
CA TRP A 425 -2.65 -23.24 0.04
C TRP A 425 -2.36 -23.88 1.40
N LEU A 426 -2.65 -23.14 2.46
CA LEU A 426 -2.69 -23.60 3.85
C LEU A 426 -4.09 -23.35 4.41
N GLY A 427 -4.76 -24.42 4.85
CA GLY A 427 -6.07 -24.36 5.49
C GLY A 427 -5.97 -24.26 7.01
N ASN A 428 -7.10 -24.46 7.68
CA ASN A 428 -7.16 -24.52 9.14
C ASN A 428 -6.27 -25.64 9.66
N THR A 429 -5.34 -25.33 10.57
CA THR A 429 -4.40 -26.32 11.12
C THR A 429 -4.10 -26.00 12.58
N THR A 430 -4.29 -26.99 13.44
CA THR A 430 -3.92 -26.96 14.86
C THR A 430 -2.71 -27.86 15.07
N ILE A 431 -1.66 -27.33 15.67
CA ILE A 431 -0.38 -28.02 15.89
C ILE A 431 -0.20 -28.15 17.40
N GLU A 432 -0.29 -29.38 17.92
CA GLU A 432 -0.18 -29.67 19.35
C GLU A 432 1.13 -30.43 19.64
N GLU A 433 1.25 -31.01 20.84
CA GLU A 433 2.45 -31.72 21.30
C GLU A 433 2.93 -32.76 20.28
N GLY A 434 4.19 -32.62 19.86
CA GLY A 434 4.84 -33.48 18.87
C GLY A 434 4.49 -33.17 17.40
N GLY A 435 3.57 -32.23 17.18
CA GLY A 435 3.16 -31.75 15.86
C GLY A 435 4.22 -30.85 15.21
N LEU A 436 4.51 -31.08 13.93
CA LEU A 436 5.42 -30.26 13.12
C LEU A 436 4.79 -29.87 11.77
N LEU A 437 4.69 -28.57 11.50
CA LEU A 437 4.39 -28.04 10.17
C LEU A 437 5.64 -27.37 9.58
N GLN A 438 6.21 -27.99 8.55
CA GLN A 438 7.44 -27.54 7.90
C GLN A 438 7.14 -26.96 6.52
N LEU A 439 7.43 -25.67 6.31
CA LEU A 439 7.33 -25.03 5.00
C LEU A 439 8.73 -24.90 4.40
N GLY A 440 9.05 -25.66 3.35
CA GLY A 440 10.40 -25.74 2.77
C GLY A 440 11.25 -26.75 3.52
N GLU A 441 11.95 -27.62 2.80
CA GLU A 441 12.76 -28.71 3.38
C GLU A 441 14.11 -28.79 2.67
N ASP A 442 15.20 -28.75 3.44
CA ASP A 442 16.57 -28.87 2.91
C ASP A 442 16.83 -30.32 2.48
N MET A 443 16.54 -30.65 1.23
CA MET A 443 16.75 -32.01 0.69
C MET A 443 18.20 -32.26 0.23
N ASP A 444 18.89 -31.24 -0.29
CA ASP A 444 20.25 -31.31 -0.85
C ASP A 444 21.04 -30.02 -0.57
N LEU A 445 22.37 -30.06 -0.76
CA LEU A 445 23.27 -28.90 -0.61
C LEU A 445 23.19 -27.90 -1.79
N THR A 446 22.04 -27.75 -2.43
CA THR A 446 21.79 -26.80 -3.52
C THR A 446 20.70 -25.82 -3.16
N ILE A 447 20.89 -24.53 -3.45
CA ILE A 447 19.87 -23.50 -3.23
C ILE A 447 18.70 -23.78 -4.18
N ILE A 448 17.50 -23.90 -3.62
CA ILE A 448 16.26 -24.17 -4.37
C ILE A 448 15.44 -22.87 -4.45
N GLU A 449 14.63 -22.74 -5.51
CA GLU A 449 13.69 -21.62 -5.63
C GLU A 449 12.71 -21.61 -4.45
N SER A 450 12.43 -20.41 -3.93
CA SER A 450 11.55 -20.24 -2.77
C SER A 450 10.14 -20.71 -3.09
N ILE A 451 9.53 -21.47 -2.18
CA ILE A 451 8.10 -21.81 -2.30
C ILE A 451 7.23 -20.74 -1.66
N GLU A 452 6.09 -20.47 -2.29
CA GLU A 452 5.09 -19.54 -1.76
C GLU A 452 3.84 -20.31 -1.32
N ILE A 453 3.50 -20.17 -0.05
CA ILE A 453 2.28 -20.72 0.55
C ILE A 453 1.42 -19.54 1.02
N GLN A 454 0.14 -19.57 0.70
CA GLN A 454 -0.84 -18.58 1.16
C GLN A 454 -1.97 -19.27 1.92
N THR A 455 -2.50 -18.60 2.93
CA THR A 455 -3.68 -19.10 3.63
C THR A 455 -4.93 -19.00 2.76
N LEU A 456 -5.91 -19.90 2.96
CA LEU A 456 -7.21 -19.80 2.30
C LEU A 456 -7.87 -18.46 2.65
N MET A 457 -8.39 -17.78 1.63
CA MET A 457 -8.99 -16.44 1.76
C MET A 457 -10.39 -16.43 2.35
N CYS A 458 -10.82 -17.56 2.94
CA CYS A 458 -12.10 -17.74 3.61
C CYS A 458 -12.04 -17.88 5.13
N GLY A 459 -11.01 -17.27 5.73
CA GLY A 459 -10.76 -17.34 7.16
C GLY A 459 -10.01 -18.60 7.51
N THR A 460 -8.69 -18.50 7.54
CA THR A 460 -7.80 -19.58 7.95
C THR A 460 -7.28 -19.34 9.36
N THR A 461 -7.45 -20.29 10.26
CA THR A 461 -6.84 -20.25 11.60
C THR A 461 -5.76 -21.32 11.69
N ILE A 462 -4.53 -20.88 11.95
CA ILE A 462 -3.40 -21.73 12.25
C ILE A 462 -3.07 -21.55 13.73
N GLU A 463 -3.24 -22.58 14.53
CA GLU A 463 -2.97 -22.56 15.97
C GLU A 463 -1.74 -23.40 16.28
N ILE A 464 -0.74 -22.79 16.92
CA ILE A 464 0.46 -23.48 17.38
C ILE A 464 0.37 -23.54 18.91
N ASN A 465 0.01 -24.72 19.41
CA ASN A 465 -0.24 -25.00 20.81
C ASN A 465 1.01 -25.55 21.50
N ASN A 466 0.88 -25.85 22.80
CA ASN A 466 1.95 -26.42 23.62
C ASN A 466 2.63 -27.63 22.98
N GLY A 467 3.95 -27.54 22.81
CA GLY A 467 4.78 -28.59 22.21
C GLY A 467 4.66 -28.72 20.69
N GLY A 468 3.84 -27.90 20.04
CA GLY A 468 3.71 -27.82 18.59
C GLY A 468 4.74 -26.88 17.96
N THR A 469 5.19 -27.21 16.75
CA THR A 469 6.22 -26.43 16.03
C THR A 469 5.78 -26.10 14.61
N MET A 470 5.99 -24.86 14.20
CA MET A 470 5.90 -24.44 12.80
C MET A 470 7.19 -23.75 12.37
N ASN A 471 7.72 -24.19 11.23
CA ASN A 471 8.96 -23.70 10.66
C ASN A 471 8.71 -23.14 9.25
N ILE A 472 9.22 -21.95 8.99
CA ILE A 472 9.17 -21.30 7.68
C ILE A 472 10.59 -21.28 7.10
N GLY A 473 10.80 -22.07 6.06
CA GLY A 473 12.11 -22.37 5.47
C GLY A 473 12.82 -23.56 6.11
N GLY A 474 13.76 -24.13 5.38
CA GLY A 474 14.71 -25.12 5.89
C GLY A 474 15.78 -24.49 6.80
N GLU A 475 16.22 -25.26 7.79
CA GLU A 475 17.19 -24.82 8.82
C GLU A 475 18.53 -24.33 8.26
N LEU A 476 19.00 -24.91 7.15
CA LEU A 476 20.24 -24.55 6.47
C LEU A 476 20.09 -23.31 5.58
N GLY A 477 18.85 -22.87 5.32
CA GLY A 477 18.54 -21.76 4.40
C GLY A 477 18.71 -22.11 2.92
N MET A 478 18.75 -23.40 2.57
CA MET A 478 18.85 -23.84 1.16
C MET A 478 17.46 -23.96 0.52
N ALA A 479 16.46 -24.19 1.35
CA ALA A 479 15.05 -24.37 1.01
C ALA A 479 14.18 -23.27 1.64
N THR A 480 14.17 -22.06 1.08
CA THR A 480 13.43 -20.92 1.67
C THR A 480 11.92 -21.00 1.39
N ALA A 481 11.11 -20.44 2.28
CA ALA A 481 9.66 -20.37 2.08
C ALA A 481 9.10 -18.97 2.40
N THR A 482 8.03 -18.60 1.70
CA THR A 482 7.22 -17.42 1.99
C THR A 482 5.82 -17.85 2.40
N LEU A 483 5.40 -17.49 3.61
CA LEU A 483 4.02 -17.65 4.08
C LEU A 483 3.27 -16.32 3.99
N LYS A 484 2.22 -16.26 3.18
CA LYS A 484 1.29 -15.12 3.09
C LYS A 484 0.02 -15.39 3.89
N LEU A 485 -0.19 -14.62 4.96
CA LEU A 485 -1.45 -14.58 5.68
C LEU A 485 -2.39 -13.60 4.98
N THR A 486 -3.42 -14.14 4.33
CA THR A 486 -4.42 -13.41 3.56
C THR A 486 -5.57 -12.90 4.44
N GLU A 487 -6.41 -12.02 3.90
CA GLU A 487 -7.53 -11.39 4.61
C GLU A 487 -8.39 -12.41 5.40
N GLY A 488 -8.66 -12.11 6.68
CA GLY A 488 -9.42 -12.98 7.58
C GLY A 488 -8.62 -14.13 8.19
N SER A 489 -7.33 -14.28 7.85
CA SER A 489 -6.48 -15.33 8.40
C SER A 489 -5.86 -14.94 9.74
N TYR A 490 -5.74 -15.92 10.62
CA TYR A 490 -5.18 -15.81 11.96
C TYR A 490 -4.09 -16.86 12.16
N LEU A 491 -2.84 -16.43 12.37
CA LEU A 491 -1.76 -17.30 12.84
C LEU A 491 -1.55 -17.01 14.32
N TYR A 492 -1.88 -17.97 15.17
CA TYR A 492 -1.92 -17.82 16.62
C TYR A 492 -0.95 -18.81 17.28
N THR A 493 -0.02 -18.30 18.08
CA THR A 493 0.90 -19.16 18.87
C THR A 493 0.59 -19.02 20.37
N ASN A 494 0.43 -20.14 21.08
CA ASN A 494 0.10 -20.19 22.50
C ASN A 494 1.00 -21.13 23.31
N ASN A 495 1.03 -20.91 24.64
CA ASN A 495 1.54 -21.81 25.69
C ASN A 495 2.68 -22.75 25.25
N GLU A 496 3.90 -22.24 25.05
CA GLU A 496 5.11 -23.01 24.65
C GLU A 496 5.11 -23.58 23.21
N GLY A 497 4.18 -23.17 22.35
CA GLY A 497 4.28 -23.38 20.91
C GLY A 497 5.44 -22.61 20.27
N SER A 498 6.08 -23.20 19.26
CA SER A 498 7.26 -22.64 18.58
C SER A 498 6.94 -22.23 17.14
N LEU A 499 7.20 -20.96 16.81
CA LEU A 499 7.13 -20.44 15.45
C LEU A 499 8.48 -19.87 15.05
N ASN A 500 9.11 -20.46 14.04
CA ASN A 500 10.46 -20.11 13.59
C ASN A 500 10.44 -19.69 12.12
N ILE A 501 11.06 -18.55 11.83
CA ILE A 501 11.37 -18.12 10.45
C ILE A 501 12.86 -18.39 10.23
N HIS A 502 13.16 -19.43 9.46
CA HIS A 502 14.53 -19.81 9.12
C HIS A 502 15.13 -18.85 8.09
N ARG A 503 16.42 -19.08 7.82
CA ARG A 503 17.25 -18.18 7.01
C ARG A 503 16.64 -17.88 5.64
N GLY A 504 16.62 -16.61 5.27
CA GLY A 504 16.12 -16.14 3.97
C GLY A 504 14.61 -16.28 3.76
N SER A 505 13.87 -16.77 4.76
CA SER A 505 12.43 -17.05 4.65
C SER A 505 11.58 -15.91 5.17
N THR A 506 10.30 -15.88 4.80
CA THR A 506 9.45 -14.70 5.00
C THR A 506 8.06 -15.06 5.49
N ILE A 507 7.54 -14.29 6.46
CA ILE A 507 6.09 -14.21 6.73
C ILE A 507 5.59 -12.84 6.27
N ILE A 508 4.50 -12.81 5.50
CA ILE A 508 3.80 -11.60 5.07
C ILE A 508 2.41 -11.59 5.68
N VAL A 509 2.08 -10.56 6.45
CA VAL A 509 0.75 -10.35 7.04
C VAL A 509 0.02 -9.28 6.24
N GLU A 510 -0.97 -9.69 5.45
CA GLU A 510 -1.73 -8.80 4.56
C GLU A 510 -2.86 -8.06 5.29
N LYS A 511 -3.55 -7.19 4.55
CA LYS A 511 -4.68 -6.42 5.08
C LYS A 511 -5.76 -7.37 5.64
N GLY A 512 -6.16 -7.13 6.88
CA GLY A 512 -7.21 -7.92 7.53
C GLY A 512 -6.74 -9.29 8.05
N ALA A 513 -5.46 -9.62 7.89
CA ALA A 513 -4.84 -10.79 8.53
C ALA A 513 -4.20 -10.39 9.87
N GLU A 514 -4.11 -11.35 10.79
CA GLU A 514 -3.52 -11.14 12.11
C GLU A 514 -2.53 -12.26 12.47
N LEU A 515 -1.31 -11.87 12.84
CA LEU A 515 -0.32 -12.72 13.49
C LEU A 515 -0.32 -12.41 14.98
N VAL A 516 -0.63 -13.38 15.81
CA VAL A 516 -0.76 -13.25 17.27
C VAL A 516 0.25 -14.15 17.96
N ILE A 517 1.08 -13.53 18.79
CA ILE A 517 2.02 -14.24 19.67
C ILE A 517 1.49 -14.10 21.09
N ASP A 518 1.23 -15.22 21.76
CA ASP A 518 0.56 -15.24 23.06
C ASP A 518 1.34 -16.07 24.09
N GLY A 519 2.09 -15.37 24.96
CA GLY A 519 2.89 -16.01 26.01
C GLY A 519 4.10 -16.82 25.49
N THR A 520 4.39 -16.76 24.19
CA THR A 520 5.46 -17.50 23.50
C THR A 520 6.46 -16.54 22.82
N SER A 521 7.39 -17.09 22.06
CA SER A 521 8.33 -16.33 21.24
C SER A 521 8.19 -16.73 19.76
N LEU A 522 8.17 -15.73 18.88
CA LEU A 522 8.48 -15.94 17.46
C LEU A 522 9.99 -15.74 17.29
N THR A 523 10.66 -16.72 16.69
CA THR A 523 12.11 -16.66 16.44
C THR A 523 12.39 -16.40 14.97
N MET A 524 13.18 -15.38 14.68
CA MET A 524 13.64 -15.00 13.34
C MET A 524 15.14 -15.30 13.24
N MET A 525 15.53 -16.15 12.29
CA MET A 525 16.95 -16.48 12.05
C MET A 525 17.59 -15.50 11.04
N SER A 526 18.91 -15.56 10.88
CA SER A 526 19.66 -14.68 9.97
C SER A 526 18.98 -14.49 8.61
N GLU A 527 18.95 -13.26 8.08
CA GLU A 527 18.37 -12.92 6.76
C GLU A 527 16.87 -13.21 6.61
N SER A 528 16.15 -13.54 7.69
CA SER A 528 14.70 -13.77 7.66
C SER A 528 13.90 -12.48 7.74
N ASN A 529 12.67 -12.51 7.22
CA ASN A 529 11.82 -11.33 7.08
C ASN A 529 10.44 -11.53 7.69
N LEU A 530 9.95 -10.51 8.40
CA LEU A 530 8.56 -10.40 8.85
C LEU A 530 7.97 -9.10 8.32
N VAL A 531 6.98 -9.20 7.43
CA VAL A 531 6.42 -8.05 6.71
C VAL A 531 4.98 -7.83 7.13
N ILE A 532 4.72 -6.76 7.87
CA ILE A 532 3.36 -6.35 8.27
C ILE A 532 2.87 -5.29 7.28
N LYS A 533 2.10 -5.71 6.27
CA LYS A 533 1.57 -4.82 5.23
C LYS A 533 0.51 -3.87 5.79
N LYS A 534 0.17 -2.83 5.01
CA LYS A 534 -0.91 -1.89 5.33
C LYS A 534 -2.21 -2.64 5.69
N GLY A 535 -2.72 -2.42 6.90
CA GLY A 535 -3.92 -3.06 7.43
C GLY A 535 -3.74 -4.47 8.00
N GLY A 536 -2.53 -5.04 7.93
CA GLY A 536 -2.15 -6.25 8.66
C GLY A 536 -1.77 -5.95 10.10
N ILE A 537 -1.89 -6.95 10.97
CA ILE A 537 -1.71 -6.80 12.41
C ILE A 537 -0.70 -7.82 12.95
N LEU A 538 0.30 -7.34 13.69
CA LEU A 538 1.12 -8.16 14.60
C LEU A 538 0.68 -7.86 16.04
N ARG A 539 0.23 -8.86 16.79
CA ARG A 539 -0.29 -8.69 18.15
C ARG A 539 0.52 -9.48 19.17
N PHE A 540 0.93 -8.82 20.24
CA PHE A 540 1.56 -9.44 21.40
C PHE A 540 0.59 -9.54 22.59
N ARG A 541 0.48 -10.73 23.18
CA ARG A 541 -0.31 -11.05 24.39
C ARG A 541 0.55 -11.77 25.43
N ASN A 542 0.15 -11.67 26.70
CA ASN A 542 0.71 -12.42 27.84
C ASN A 542 2.26 -12.49 27.92
N ASN A 543 2.95 -11.39 27.63
CA ASN A 543 4.43 -11.28 27.64
C ASN A 543 5.14 -12.03 26.50
N ALA A 544 4.47 -12.12 25.35
CA ALA A 544 5.03 -12.62 24.11
C ALA A 544 6.27 -11.84 23.64
N ASN A 545 7.13 -12.51 22.87
CA ASN A 545 8.36 -11.91 22.39
C ASN A 545 8.60 -12.16 20.90
N LEU A 546 9.37 -11.27 20.29
CA LEU A 546 10.00 -11.45 18.99
C LEU A 546 11.52 -11.52 19.20
N VAL A 547 12.14 -12.60 18.77
CA VAL A 547 13.56 -12.87 18.98
C VAL A 547 14.27 -12.89 17.65
N PHE A 548 15.31 -12.06 17.51
CA PHE A 548 16.23 -12.10 16.38
C PHE A 548 17.44 -12.96 16.75
N GLU A 549 17.69 -14.02 15.98
CA GLU A 549 18.82 -14.94 16.11
C GLU A 549 19.68 -14.85 14.83
N GLY A 550 20.64 -13.94 14.85
CA GLY A 550 21.63 -13.77 13.78
C GLY A 550 21.44 -12.50 12.94
N ASP A 551 22.35 -12.32 11.98
CA ASP A 551 22.48 -11.10 11.19
C ASP A 551 21.41 -10.93 10.12
N GLY A 552 21.00 -9.69 9.86
CA GLY A 552 20.17 -9.35 8.70
C GLY A 552 18.69 -9.73 8.85
N CYS A 553 18.22 -9.99 10.07
CA CYS A 553 16.78 -10.10 10.33
C CYS A 553 16.08 -8.76 10.08
N GLU A 554 14.94 -8.77 9.38
CA GLU A 554 14.19 -7.55 9.07
C GLU A 554 12.70 -7.67 9.45
N LEU A 555 12.21 -6.73 10.26
CA LEU A 555 10.79 -6.48 10.49
C LEU A 555 10.37 -5.24 9.70
N THR A 556 9.65 -5.41 8.59
CA THR A 556 9.06 -4.30 7.82
C THR A 556 7.66 -3.98 8.32
N LEU A 557 7.43 -2.75 8.78
CA LEU A 557 6.15 -2.28 9.33
C LEU A 557 5.50 -1.20 8.46
N GLN A 558 4.38 -1.57 7.83
CA GLN A 558 3.41 -0.66 7.17
C GLN A 558 2.03 -0.71 7.85
N GLY A 559 1.72 -1.81 8.55
CA GLY A 559 0.48 -2.02 9.29
C GLY A 559 0.58 -1.65 10.77
N THR A 560 -0.01 -2.46 11.64
CA THR A 560 -0.10 -2.18 13.08
C THR A 560 0.56 -3.24 13.93
N ILE A 561 1.41 -2.83 14.87
CA ILE A 561 1.80 -3.62 16.04
C ILE A 561 0.86 -3.28 17.20
N ILE A 562 0.26 -4.28 17.84
CA ILE A 562 -0.57 -4.10 19.03
C ILE A 562 0.07 -4.85 20.21
N ASN A 563 0.35 -4.13 21.29
CA ASN A 563 0.74 -4.76 22.55
C ASN A 563 -0.44 -4.66 23.53
N ASP A 564 -1.12 -5.79 23.74
CA ASP A 564 -2.40 -5.88 24.46
C ASP A 564 -2.30 -5.47 25.93
N GLU A 565 -3.44 -5.29 26.59
CA GLU A 565 -3.51 -4.80 27.96
C GLU A 565 -2.68 -5.65 28.91
N ASN A 566 -1.90 -5.00 29.76
CA ASN A 566 -0.99 -5.63 30.73
C ASN A 566 0.16 -6.49 30.13
N ALA A 567 0.28 -6.60 28.81
CA ALA A 567 1.35 -7.40 28.19
C ALA A 567 2.72 -6.70 28.33
N ILE A 568 3.73 -7.44 28.81
CA ILE A 568 5.13 -6.99 28.92
C ILE A 568 5.96 -7.75 27.89
N SER A 569 5.97 -7.22 26.67
CA SER A 569 6.51 -7.89 25.48
C SER A 569 7.87 -7.31 25.10
N LYS A 570 8.71 -8.12 24.45
CA LYS A 570 10.04 -7.70 24.02
C LYS A 570 10.30 -8.03 22.56
N ILE A 571 11.05 -7.16 21.90
CA ILE A 571 11.72 -7.44 20.62
C ILE A 571 13.21 -7.33 20.90
N PHE A 572 13.95 -8.43 20.76
CA PHE A 572 15.34 -8.47 21.22
C PHE A 572 16.21 -9.47 20.46
N HIS A 573 17.52 -9.26 20.58
CA HIS A 573 18.53 -10.19 20.08
C HIS A 573 18.74 -11.35 21.07
N GLY A 574 18.73 -12.58 20.54
CA GLY A 574 18.98 -13.79 21.31
C GLY A 574 20.44 -13.96 21.70
N SER A 575 21.06 -15.03 21.22
CA SER A 575 22.37 -15.48 21.71
C SER A 575 23.57 -14.66 21.20
N ASP A 576 23.42 -13.94 20.09
CA ASP A 576 24.48 -13.12 19.48
C ASP A 576 24.14 -11.62 19.50
N SER A 577 24.63 -10.92 20.53
CA SER A 577 24.42 -9.48 20.71
C SER A 577 25.26 -8.59 19.77
N SER A 578 26.10 -9.17 18.90
CA SER A 578 26.93 -8.40 17.97
C SER A 578 26.22 -8.05 16.66
N THR A 579 25.10 -8.70 16.41
CA THR A 579 24.33 -8.60 15.17
C THR A 579 23.36 -7.41 15.20
N ILE A 580 22.99 -6.91 14.02
CA ILE A 580 22.01 -5.83 13.85
C ILE A 580 20.74 -6.44 13.26
N ALA A 581 19.61 -6.16 13.90
CA ALA A 581 18.29 -6.44 13.36
C ALA A 581 17.59 -5.13 13.01
N ASN A 582 16.94 -5.11 11.84
CA ASN A 582 16.33 -3.92 11.29
C ASN A 582 14.81 -3.94 11.54
N ILE A 583 14.28 -2.80 11.97
CA ILE A 583 12.85 -2.53 12.07
C ILE A 583 12.58 -1.36 11.13
N GLU A 584 12.11 -1.69 9.94
CA GLU A 584 11.90 -0.77 8.82
C GLU A 584 10.48 -0.20 8.86
N ILE A 585 10.36 1.12 9.03
CA ILE A 585 9.07 1.81 8.97
C ILE A 585 8.88 2.34 7.54
N VAL A 586 7.87 1.81 6.85
CA VAL A 586 7.60 2.13 5.44
C VAL A 586 6.18 2.67 5.28
N GLY A 587 6.02 3.63 4.36
CA GLY A 587 4.72 4.23 4.08
C GLY A 587 4.19 5.08 5.25
N ILE A 588 2.89 5.39 5.21
CA ILE A 588 2.28 6.40 6.10
C ILE A 588 1.30 5.85 7.14
N ASP A 589 1.04 4.54 7.11
CA ASP A 589 0.00 3.87 7.89
C ASP A 589 0.55 3.12 9.11
N ALA A 590 1.88 3.09 9.29
CA ALA A 590 2.54 2.33 10.33
C ALA A 590 2.12 2.81 11.74
N LYS A 591 1.84 1.85 12.62
CA LYS A 591 1.33 2.15 13.97
C LYS A 591 1.83 1.15 15.00
N ILE A 592 2.20 1.65 16.18
CA ILE A 592 2.48 0.84 17.38
C ILE A 592 1.51 1.27 18.49
N ASP A 593 0.56 0.40 18.82
CA ASP A 593 -0.52 0.63 19.78
C ASP A 593 -0.24 -0.10 21.09
N ASN A 594 0.24 0.63 22.09
CA ASN A 594 0.53 0.10 23.42
C ASN A 594 -0.67 0.31 24.34
N LYS A 595 -1.46 -0.74 24.57
CA LYS A 595 -2.67 -0.69 25.40
C LYS A 595 -2.38 -0.41 26.88
N THR A 596 -3.44 -0.23 27.65
CA THR A 596 -3.37 0.13 29.07
C THR A 596 -2.47 -0.83 29.85
N ASN A 597 -1.59 -0.28 30.70
CA ASN A 597 -0.60 -1.01 31.50
C ASN A 597 0.37 -1.91 30.71
N SER A 598 0.37 -1.85 29.38
CA SER A 598 1.28 -2.66 28.57
C SER A 598 2.64 -1.99 28.43
N LYS A 599 3.67 -2.79 28.18
CA LYS A 599 5.04 -2.34 27.95
C LYS A 599 5.67 -3.15 26.82
N LEU A 600 5.95 -2.50 25.70
CA LEU A 600 6.76 -3.08 24.62
C LEU A 600 8.18 -2.54 24.71
N THR A 601 9.18 -3.43 24.72
CA THR A 601 10.60 -3.07 24.84
C THR A 601 11.39 -3.57 23.65
N LEU A 602 12.04 -2.66 22.91
CA LEU A 602 13.14 -2.98 22.00
C LEU A 602 14.43 -3.05 22.81
N LEU A 603 15.10 -4.20 22.81
CA LEU A 603 16.28 -4.48 23.64
C LEU A 603 17.44 -5.02 22.81
N GLY A 604 18.63 -4.46 23.02
CA GLY A 604 19.84 -4.81 22.29
C GLY A 604 19.97 -4.02 20.99
N ASN A 605 20.97 -4.38 20.17
CA ASN A 605 21.40 -3.68 18.95
C ASN A 605 20.37 -3.73 17.79
N ASN A 606 19.15 -3.26 18.05
CA ASN A 606 18.11 -3.10 17.04
C ASN A 606 18.25 -1.72 16.39
N LEU A 607 18.20 -1.67 15.06
CA LEU A 607 18.08 -0.46 14.28
C LEU A 607 16.62 -0.24 13.89
N MET A 608 15.98 0.78 14.43
CA MET A 608 14.66 1.22 14.00
C MET A 608 14.82 2.35 12.98
N MET A 609 14.57 2.06 11.70
CA MET A 609 14.74 3.00 10.60
C MET A 609 13.40 3.55 10.14
N PHE A 610 13.26 4.87 10.17
CA PHE A 610 12.13 5.58 9.58
C PHE A 610 12.52 6.04 8.19
N ASN A 611 12.05 5.33 7.16
CA ASN A 611 12.45 5.57 5.78
C ASN A 611 11.92 6.90 5.25
N GLU A 612 12.46 7.35 4.12
CA GLU A 612 12.05 8.58 3.46
C GLU A 612 10.52 8.64 3.30
N ASP A 613 9.93 9.80 3.62
CA ASP A 613 8.48 10.07 3.61
C ASP A 613 7.61 9.17 4.52
N SER A 614 8.22 8.32 5.35
CA SER A 614 7.48 7.41 6.24
C SER A 614 6.82 8.13 7.40
N LYS A 615 5.69 7.59 7.88
CA LYS A 615 5.01 8.06 9.08
C LYS A 615 4.66 6.89 9.97
N CYS A 616 5.04 7.00 11.24
CA CYS A 616 4.62 6.04 12.25
C CYS A 616 4.04 6.73 13.49
N SER A 617 2.95 6.16 13.99
CA SER A 617 2.28 6.61 15.21
C SER A 617 2.49 5.63 16.36
N ILE A 618 3.17 6.07 17.42
CA ILE A 618 3.31 5.32 18.68
C ILE A 618 2.30 5.86 19.68
N ILE A 619 1.24 5.08 19.93
CA ILE A 619 0.05 5.52 20.65
C ILE A 619 -0.32 4.57 21.80
N GLY A 620 -1.40 4.93 22.51
CA GLY A 620 -1.98 4.15 23.59
C GLY A 620 -1.48 4.56 24.98
N ALA A 621 -2.08 3.99 26.02
CA ALA A 621 -1.82 4.35 27.42
C ALA A 621 -0.64 3.57 28.04
N GLY A 622 -0.10 2.58 27.32
CA GLY A 622 1.07 1.79 27.73
C GLY A 622 2.39 2.54 27.55
N LYS A 623 3.48 1.78 27.57
CA LYS A 623 4.86 2.28 27.44
C LYS A 623 5.57 1.63 26.27
N PHE A 624 6.34 2.43 25.55
CA PHE A 624 7.29 1.95 24.55
C PHE A 624 8.71 2.30 24.98
N ASN A 625 9.55 1.27 25.08
CA ASN A 625 10.92 1.39 25.57
C ASN A 625 11.92 0.98 24.49
N ILE A 626 13.02 1.72 24.41
CA ILE A 626 14.19 1.33 23.62
C ILE A 626 15.41 1.33 24.54
N THR A 627 16.16 0.24 24.54
CA THR A 627 17.38 0.08 25.33
C THR A 627 18.46 -0.55 24.47
N GLU A 628 19.65 0.07 24.42
CA GLU A 628 20.81 -0.44 23.64
C GLU A 628 20.59 -0.51 22.12
N GLY A 629 19.64 0.26 21.57
CA GLY A 629 19.36 0.30 20.13
C GLY A 629 19.77 1.60 19.42
N THR A 630 19.46 1.68 18.13
CA THR A 630 19.58 2.89 17.31
C THR A 630 18.23 3.24 16.70
N VAL A 631 17.86 4.52 16.73
CA VAL A 631 16.72 5.07 15.99
C VAL A 631 17.26 5.99 14.90
N HIS A 632 16.86 5.77 13.65
CA HIS A 632 17.29 6.56 12.51
C HIS A 632 16.11 7.22 11.80
N PHE A 633 16.24 8.50 11.45
CA PHE A 633 15.24 9.28 10.74
C PHE A 633 15.77 9.76 9.38
N ASP A 634 15.30 9.16 8.29
CA ASP A 634 15.54 9.67 6.94
C ASP A 634 14.80 11.01 6.70
N PRO A 635 15.16 11.75 5.62
CA PRO A 635 14.46 12.97 5.24
C PRO A 635 12.94 12.83 5.20
N GLU A 636 12.23 13.86 5.66
CA GLU A 636 10.75 13.95 5.69
C GLU A 636 10.01 12.84 6.47
N SER A 637 10.73 11.94 7.13
CA SER A 637 10.15 10.94 8.02
C SER A 637 9.52 11.58 9.27
N ILE A 638 8.41 11.00 9.76
CA ILE A 638 7.67 11.54 10.90
C ILE A 638 7.35 10.44 11.93
N LEU A 639 7.81 10.66 13.16
CA LEU A 639 7.34 9.93 14.33
C LEU A 639 6.33 10.77 15.11
N TYR A 640 5.09 10.30 15.20
CA TYR A 640 4.07 10.88 16.07
C TYR A 640 3.89 10.06 17.35
N GLN A 641 4.19 10.66 18.49
CA GLN A 641 4.11 10.01 19.79
C GLN A 641 2.98 10.59 20.64
N THR A 642 2.06 9.72 21.07
CA THR A 642 1.12 9.98 22.18
C THR A 642 1.22 8.96 23.32
N SER A 643 1.96 7.86 23.15
CA SER A 643 2.29 6.92 24.22
C SER A 643 3.43 7.43 25.11
N TYR A 644 3.63 6.85 26.30
CA TYR A 644 4.86 7.10 27.08
C TYR A 644 6.04 6.47 26.36
N ILE A 645 7.10 7.24 26.09
CA ILE A 645 8.35 6.72 25.51
C ILE A 645 9.52 6.89 26.49
N GLN A 646 10.34 5.83 26.61
CA GLN A 646 11.62 5.90 27.28
C GLN A 646 12.74 5.28 26.42
N ILE A 647 13.80 6.04 26.19
CA ILE A 647 14.99 5.60 25.45
C ILE A 647 16.20 5.67 26.39
N THR A 648 16.99 4.61 26.45
CA THR A 648 18.14 4.50 27.37
C THR A 648 19.35 3.84 26.72
N ASN A 649 20.55 4.40 26.89
CA ASN A 649 21.80 3.84 26.34
C ASN A 649 21.68 3.57 24.83
N SER A 650 21.22 4.56 24.05
CA SER A 650 20.87 4.36 22.63
C SER A 650 21.33 5.52 21.76
N SER A 651 21.37 5.31 20.45
CA SER A 651 21.69 6.35 19.46
C SER A 651 20.41 6.83 18.76
N ILE A 652 20.30 8.13 18.52
CA ILE A 652 19.16 8.76 17.83
C ILE A 652 19.71 9.66 16.72
N ASN A 653 19.64 9.19 15.48
CA ASN A 653 20.31 9.78 14.33
C ASN A 653 19.31 10.26 13.29
N GLY A 654 19.65 11.26 12.47
CA GLY A 654 18.80 11.67 11.36
C GLY A 654 19.42 12.65 10.37
N SER A 655 18.56 13.31 9.59
CA SER A 655 18.93 14.20 8.48
C SER A 655 18.63 15.70 8.72
N ASN A 656 18.26 16.12 9.93
CA ASN A 656 17.64 17.42 10.28
C ASN A 656 16.27 17.71 9.63
N LEU A 657 15.86 16.91 8.64
CA LEU A 657 14.53 16.98 8.00
C LEU A 657 13.56 15.96 8.59
N GLY A 658 14.06 14.86 9.17
CA GLY A 658 13.27 13.95 10.00
C GLY A 658 12.68 14.65 11.24
N ASN A 659 11.41 14.36 11.55
CA ASN A 659 10.64 15.11 12.54
C ASN A 659 10.00 14.21 13.60
N TRP A 660 10.46 14.35 14.84
CA TRP A 660 9.83 13.70 15.99
C TRP A 660 8.84 14.65 16.67
N LYS A 661 7.54 14.29 16.63
CA LYS A 661 6.45 15.02 17.28
C LYS A 661 5.98 14.32 18.57
N SER A 662 6.25 14.93 19.72
CA SER A 662 5.87 14.40 21.04
C SER A 662 4.68 15.14 21.66
N LYS A 663 3.70 14.38 22.20
CA LYS A 663 2.54 14.91 22.95
C LYS A 663 2.29 14.23 24.30
N ASN A 664 3.23 13.44 24.80
CA ASN A 664 3.14 12.78 26.09
C ASN A 664 4.52 12.71 26.75
N ILE A 665 4.68 11.94 27.82
CA ILE A 665 5.94 11.83 28.54
C ILE A 665 7.00 11.20 27.65
N LEU A 666 8.13 11.89 27.54
CA LEU A 666 9.32 11.45 26.84
C LEU A 666 10.53 11.49 27.78
N ARG A 667 11.17 10.35 28.01
CA ARG A 667 12.38 10.25 28.83
C ARG A 667 13.54 9.68 28.01
N ILE A 668 14.65 10.40 27.97
CA ILE A 668 15.82 10.01 27.18
C ILE A 668 17.05 10.13 28.07
N ILE A 669 17.76 9.02 28.25
CA ILE A 669 18.79 8.86 29.27
C ILE A 669 20.03 8.22 28.64
N LYS A 670 21.21 8.83 28.81
CA LYS A 670 22.47 8.26 28.34
C LYS A 670 22.47 7.96 26.84
N CYS A 671 21.86 8.83 26.02
CA CYS A 671 21.78 8.66 24.58
C CYS A 671 22.69 9.63 23.82
N ASN A 672 23.12 9.20 22.63
CA ASN A 672 23.81 10.05 21.66
C ASN A 672 22.83 10.47 20.56
N TRP A 673 22.82 11.74 20.21
CA TRP A 673 21.96 12.29 19.16
C TRP A 673 22.83 12.94 18.09
N ASP A 674 22.49 12.73 16.82
CA ASP A 674 23.07 13.47 15.71
C ASP A 674 22.00 13.86 14.70
N ARG A 675 21.87 15.17 14.45
CA ARG A 675 21.02 15.76 13.40
C ARG A 675 19.53 15.40 13.49
N VAL A 676 18.95 15.54 14.68
CA VAL A 676 17.54 15.23 14.93
C VAL A 676 16.76 16.49 15.30
N ARG A 677 15.58 16.66 14.68
CA ARG A 677 14.62 17.71 15.05
C ARG A 677 13.48 17.12 15.87
N MET A 678 13.35 17.58 17.11
CA MET A 678 12.27 17.20 18.02
C MET A 678 11.35 18.39 18.30
N ASN A 679 10.06 18.20 18.04
CA ASN A 679 9.00 19.15 18.35
C ASN A 679 8.06 18.55 19.40
N SER A 680 7.99 19.15 20.57
CA SER A 680 7.17 18.66 21.68
C SER A 680 6.07 19.67 22.02
N SER A 681 4.83 19.21 22.19
CA SER A 681 3.70 20.07 22.54
C SER A 681 2.80 19.46 23.60
N ASN A 682 2.41 20.21 24.64
CA ASN A 682 1.52 19.73 25.72
C ASN A 682 2.04 18.46 26.42
N ALA A 683 3.35 18.36 26.61
CA ALA A 683 4.04 17.12 26.99
C ALA A 683 4.92 17.29 28.24
N ARG A 684 5.68 16.24 28.59
CA ARG A 684 6.74 16.30 29.60
C ARG A 684 8.02 15.70 29.04
N LEU A 685 9.09 16.47 29.01
CA LEU A 685 10.40 16.05 28.53
C LEU A 685 11.37 15.84 29.70
N PHE A 686 12.09 14.72 29.69
CA PHE A 686 13.18 14.42 30.61
C PHE A 686 14.42 14.01 29.83
N LEU A 687 15.48 14.82 29.92
CA LEU A 687 16.80 14.54 29.35
C LEU A 687 17.82 14.43 30.48
N TYR A 688 18.55 13.32 30.54
CA TYR A 688 19.59 13.07 31.53
C TYR A 688 20.83 12.41 30.92
N GLU A 689 22.01 12.99 31.09
CA GLU A 689 23.29 12.43 30.62
C GLU A 689 23.33 12.16 29.10
N ASN A 690 22.72 13.01 28.27
CA ASN A 690 22.72 12.84 26.82
C ASN A 690 23.82 13.67 26.13
N ASN A 691 24.32 13.18 25.00
CA ASN A 691 25.16 13.94 24.08
C ASN A 691 24.34 14.28 22.84
N LEU A 692 24.19 15.57 22.52
CA LEU A 692 23.40 16.05 21.40
C LEU A 692 24.29 16.83 20.44
N SER A 693 24.39 16.38 19.19
CA SER A 693 25.11 17.06 18.10
C SER A 693 24.12 17.52 17.03
N ARG A 694 24.18 18.81 16.68
CA ARG A 694 23.35 19.42 15.61
C ARG A 694 21.85 19.13 15.77
N ALA A 695 21.37 19.02 17.00
CA ALA A 695 19.99 18.73 17.31
C ALA A 695 19.18 20.03 17.45
N ILE A 696 17.91 19.99 17.04
CA ILE A 696 16.97 21.10 17.19
C ILE A 696 15.82 20.64 18.06
N ILE A 697 15.72 21.20 19.26
CA ILE A 697 14.66 20.89 20.24
C ILE A 697 13.74 22.09 20.38
N ASN A 698 12.49 21.94 19.95
CA ASN A 698 11.45 22.95 20.10
C ASN A 698 10.35 22.44 21.01
N LEU A 699 10.12 23.14 22.11
CA LEU A 699 9.10 22.82 23.10
C LEU A 699 8.03 23.91 23.10
N ASN A 700 6.77 23.50 23.10
CA ASN A 700 5.61 24.38 23.26
C ASN A 700 4.70 23.83 24.37
N ASN A 701 4.31 24.67 25.33
CA ASN A 701 3.44 24.28 26.46
C ASN A 701 3.89 22.95 27.13
N THR A 702 5.19 22.78 27.31
CA THR A 702 5.81 21.51 27.73
C THR A 702 6.65 21.74 28.98
N THR A 703 6.50 20.87 29.98
CA THR A 703 7.39 20.83 31.16
C THR A 703 8.67 20.09 30.79
N PHE A 704 9.83 20.59 31.22
CA PHE A 704 11.11 19.93 30.94
C PHE A 704 12.01 19.83 32.17
N ASN A 705 12.77 18.74 32.21
CA ASN A 705 13.92 18.58 33.11
C ASN A 705 15.10 18.09 32.27
N VAL A 706 16.09 18.95 32.11
CA VAL A 706 17.29 18.73 31.29
C VAL A 706 18.50 18.85 32.19
N SER A 707 19.21 17.75 32.38
CA SER A 707 20.36 17.73 33.29
C SER A 707 21.52 16.87 32.81
N ASN A 708 22.73 17.36 33.09
CA ASN A 708 23.99 16.70 32.75
C ASN A 708 24.12 16.35 31.26
N CYS A 709 23.52 17.13 30.36
CA CYS A 709 23.59 16.91 28.92
C CYS A 709 24.68 17.78 28.26
N ASN A 710 25.25 17.28 27.17
CA ASN A 710 26.17 18.01 26.31
C ASN A 710 25.44 18.38 25.02
N PHE A 711 25.39 19.66 24.69
CA PHE A 711 24.79 20.22 23.48
C PHE A 711 25.90 20.81 22.61
N TYR A 712 26.18 20.17 21.47
CA TYR A 712 27.14 20.61 20.48
C TYR A 712 26.39 21.10 19.24
N TYR A 713 26.58 22.36 18.88
CA TYR A 713 25.99 22.98 17.68
C TYR A 713 24.46 22.80 17.62
N SER A 714 23.82 22.81 18.80
CA SER A 714 22.41 22.43 18.98
C SER A 714 21.58 23.59 19.52
N ILE A 715 20.28 23.59 19.20
CA ILE A 715 19.33 24.61 19.65
C ILE A 715 18.34 23.98 20.64
N PHE A 716 18.17 24.62 21.79
CA PHE A 716 17.11 24.31 22.75
C PHE A 716 16.17 25.49 22.94
N LYS A 717 14.95 25.39 22.39
CA LYS A 717 13.93 26.42 22.46
C LYS A 717 12.70 25.93 23.21
N SER A 718 12.19 26.75 24.14
CA SER A 718 10.98 26.45 24.88
C SER A 718 10.07 27.67 25.00
N ILE A 719 8.81 27.50 24.57
CA ILE A 719 7.78 28.54 24.50
C ILE A 719 6.61 28.14 25.42
N GLU A 720 6.13 29.09 26.22
CA GLU A 720 4.97 28.93 27.11
C GLU A 720 5.10 27.69 28.03
N HIS A 721 6.30 27.37 28.49
CA HIS A 721 6.53 26.17 29.31
C HIS A 721 5.75 26.21 30.62
N THR A 722 5.33 25.03 31.08
CA THR A 722 4.49 24.85 32.27
C THR A 722 5.18 23.99 33.32
N GLY A 723 4.65 23.97 34.54
CA GLY A 723 5.16 23.13 35.62
C GLY A 723 6.48 23.62 36.24
N ALA A 724 7.25 22.69 36.80
CA ALA A 724 8.56 22.97 37.36
C ALA A 724 9.64 22.62 36.33
N ASN A 725 10.39 23.63 35.88
CA ASN A 725 11.35 23.48 34.79
C ASN A 725 12.79 23.61 35.29
N HIS A 726 13.64 22.66 34.88
CA HIS A 726 15.03 22.57 35.31
C HIS A 726 15.96 22.41 34.11
N PHE A 727 17.01 23.23 34.09
CA PHE A 727 18.07 23.20 33.08
C PHE A 727 19.41 23.32 33.81
N SER A 728 20.03 22.19 34.15
CA SER A 728 21.16 22.20 35.08
C SER A 728 22.31 21.25 34.77
N GLY A 729 23.55 21.68 35.01
CA GLY A 729 24.72 20.83 34.82
C GLY A 729 25.05 20.54 33.37
N ASN A 730 24.53 21.32 32.42
CA ASN A 730 24.69 21.08 30.99
C ASN A 730 25.94 21.80 30.44
N ILE A 731 26.53 21.24 29.40
CA ILE A 731 27.55 21.88 28.56
C ILE A 731 26.90 22.27 27.24
N ILE A 732 27.02 23.53 26.84
CA ILE A 732 26.43 24.09 25.63
C ILE A 732 27.53 24.76 24.83
N GLU A 733 27.93 24.11 23.75
CA GLU A 733 28.87 24.62 22.76
C GLU A 733 28.10 24.95 21.47
N SER A 734 28.05 26.22 21.09
CA SER A 734 27.38 26.66 19.85
C SER A 734 28.41 26.82 18.71
N GLU A 735 27.97 27.31 17.56
CA GLU A 735 28.87 27.72 16.47
C GLU A 735 28.35 29.00 15.80
N TYR A 736 29.27 29.72 15.16
CA TYR A 736 28.93 30.86 14.34
C TYR A 736 28.16 30.41 13.09
N GLY A 737 27.05 31.08 12.79
CA GLY A 737 26.20 30.77 11.62
C GLY A 737 24.96 29.92 11.92
N ILE A 738 24.76 29.47 13.16
CA ILE A 738 23.47 28.92 13.60
C ILE A 738 22.46 30.07 13.74
N MET A 739 21.33 29.99 13.04
CA MET A 739 20.25 30.96 13.20
C MET A 739 19.51 30.76 14.53
N GLY A 740 19.71 31.69 15.47
CA GLY A 740 19.04 31.74 16.76
C GLY A 740 20.00 31.53 17.94
N ALA A 741 19.47 31.65 19.17
CA ALA A 741 20.26 31.39 20.36
C ALA A 741 20.44 29.90 20.63
N ALA A 742 21.56 29.55 21.26
CA ALA A 742 21.82 28.18 21.69
C ALA A 742 20.73 27.68 22.65
N VAL A 743 20.28 28.56 23.56
CA VAL A 743 19.14 28.29 24.44
C VAL A 743 18.18 29.49 24.49
N GLU A 744 16.87 29.22 24.36
CA GLU A 744 15.83 30.24 24.40
C GLU A 744 14.64 29.81 25.25
N PHE A 745 14.27 30.64 26.23
CA PHE A 745 13.09 30.47 27.08
C PHE A 745 12.14 31.67 26.94
N ILE A 746 10.96 31.43 26.34
CA ILE A 746 9.96 32.44 26.00
C ILE A 746 8.67 32.22 26.78
N SER A 747 8.35 33.13 27.71
CA SER A 747 7.13 33.09 28.54
C SER A 747 6.94 31.78 29.33
N GLY A 748 6.00 31.76 30.27
CA GLY A 748 5.65 30.55 31.02
C GLY A 748 6.08 30.57 32.48
N THR A 749 6.10 29.38 33.08
CA THR A 749 6.43 29.15 34.49
C THR A 749 7.93 29.31 34.81
N PRO A 750 8.33 29.51 36.07
CA PRO A 750 9.74 29.75 36.37
C PRO A 750 10.71 28.63 35.93
N VAL A 751 11.86 28.99 35.38
CA VAL A 751 12.95 28.07 35.01
C VAL A 751 14.12 28.20 35.98
N ASN A 752 14.61 27.07 36.51
CA ASN A 752 15.87 27.02 37.25
C ASN A 752 17.03 26.68 36.30
N ILE A 753 17.94 27.63 36.10
CA ILE A 753 19.09 27.54 35.20
C ILE A 753 20.35 27.59 36.06
N GLN A 754 20.99 26.44 36.31
CA GLN A 754 22.10 26.38 37.24
C GLN A 754 23.24 25.46 36.81
N GLU A 755 24.47 25.82 37.17
CA GLU A 755 25.65 24.96 36.96
C GLU A 755 25.89 24.60 35.48
N ASN A 756 25.44 25.43 34.54
CA ASN A 756 25.67 25.20 33.11
C ASN A 756 26.93 25.92 32.63
N ILE A 757 27.57 25.37 31.59
CA ILE A 757 28.72 25.95 30.89
C ILE A 757 28.27 26.26 29.47
N PHE A 758 28.25 27.55 29.11
CA PHE A 758 27.99 28.03 27.76
C PHE A 758 29.31 28.50 27.14
N SER A 759 29.64 27.98 25.96
CA SER A 759 30.84 28.37 25.21
C SER A 759 30.57 28.58 23.71
N GLU A 760 31.25 29.57 23.12
CA GLU A 760 31.42 29.78 21.67
C GLU A 760 30.13 29.95 20.84
N GLY A 761 29.87 31.13 20.28
CA GLY A 761 28.77 31.34 19.31
C GLY A 761 28.29 32.78 19.18
N GLU A 762 27.23 33.01 18.40
CA GLU A 762 26.65 34.36 18.25
C GLU A 762 25.78 34.75 19.45
N LEU A 763 24.77 33.93 19.77
CA LEU A 763 23.81 34.19 20.85
C LEU A 763 23.76 33.01 21.84
N GLY A 764 24.07 33.29 23.11
CA GLY A 764 24.13 32.27 24.17
C GLY A 764 22.75 31.90 24.71
N LEU A 765 22.24 32.70 25.65
CA LEU A 765 20.95 32.48 26.33
C LEU A 765 20.00 33.67 26.11
N ILE A 766 18.80 33.40 25.61
CA ILE A 766 17.71 34.39 25.51
C ILE A 766 16.62 34.09 26.53
N LEU A 767 16.27 35.11 27.32
CA LEU A 767 15.13 35.10 28.24
C LEU A 767 14.12 36.18 27.82
N ASP A 768 13.03 35.74 27.21
CA ASP A 768 11.99 36.64 26.69
C ASP A 768 10.69 36.48 27.49
N ASN A 769 10.26 37.55 28.17
CA ASN A 769 9.06 37.56 29.02
C ASN A 769 9.02 36.39 30.03
N SER A 770 10.18 35.92 30.47
CA SER A 770 10.33 34.72 31.30
C SER A 770 10.82 35.03 32.72
N LYS A 771 10.48 34.15 33.66
CA LYS A 771 10.96 34.20 35.05
C LYS A 771 12.01 33.12 35.25
N SER A 772 13.23 33.50 35.62
CA SER A 772 14.35 32.57 35.64
C SER A 772 15.27 32.78 36.84
N THR A 773 15.83 31.70 37.36
CA THR A 773 16.89 31.74 38.38
C THR A 773 18.20 31.32 37.73
N LEU A 774 19.21 32.18 37.78
CA LEU A 774 20.54 31.92 37.23
C LEU A 774 21.54 31.79 38.38
N LYS A 775 22.07 30.58 38.57
CA LYS A 775 23.00 30.26 39.65
C LYS A 775 24.22 29.47 39.14
N CYS A 776 25.43 29.92 39.46
CA CYS A 776 26.67 29.20 39.15
C CYS A 776 26.84 28.83 37.66
N ASN A 777 26.32 29.63 36.72
CA ASN A 777 26.53 29.39 35.28
C ASN A 777 27.82 30.09 34.80
N ARG A 778 28.46 29.56 33.76
CA ARG A 778 29.60 30.18 33.07
C ARG A 778 29.25 30.47 31.62
N PHE A 779 29.58 31.67 31.14
CA PHE A 779 29.39 32.10 29.76
C PHE A 779 30.70 32.64 29.19
N SER A 780 31.17 32.07 28.08
CA SER A 780 32.41 32.51 27.42
C SER A 780 32.37 32.38 25.90
N GLY A 781 33.04 33.28 25.17
CA GLY A 781 33.19 33.17 23.72
C GLY A 781 31.93 33.49 22.89
N PHE A 782 30.94 34.19 23.45
CA PHE A 782 29.76 34.63 22.69
C PHE A 782 29.86 36.07 22.20
N ASP A 783 29.26 36.39 21.05
CA ASP A 783 29.04 37.78 20.66
C ASP A 783 28.07 38.46 21.64
N VAL A 784 26.99 37.77 22.03
CA VAL A 784 26.10 38.14 23.14
C VAL A 784 25.82 36.93 24.03
N ALA A 785 26.28 36.97 25.28
CA ALA A 785 26.15 35.85 26.21
C ALA A 785 24.73 35.68 26.77
N LEU A 786 24.11 36.76 27.26
CA LEU A 786 22.78 36.75 27.86
C LEU A 786 21.94 37.93 27.37
N THR A 787 20.81 37.64 26.73
CA THR A 787 19.84 38.66 26.32
C THR A 787 18.57 38.58 27.18
N LEU A 788 18.17 39.71 27.73
CA LEU A 788 16.93 39.87 28.50
C LEU A 788 15.94 40.74 27.74
N ARG A 789 14.75 40.20 27.42
CA ARG A 789 13.72 40.90 26.64
C ARG A 789 12.38 40.98 27.38
N GLY A 790 11.75 42.16 27.32
CA GLY A 790 10.36 42.36 27.75
C GLY A 790 10.12 42.28 29.27
N LYS A 791 9.02 41.64 29.71
CA LYS A 791 8.64 41.54 31.14
C LYS A 791 9.34 40.37 31.84
N ASN A 792 10.66 40.26 31.69
CA ASN A 792 11.45 39.22 32.34
C ASN A 792 11.58 39.45 33.86
N THR A 793 11.82 38.39 34.63
CA THR A 793 12.23 38.46 36.04
C THR A 793 13.38 37.48 36.26
N THR A 794 14.60 38.00 36.26
CA THR A 794 15.82 37.18 36.33
C THR A 794 16.48 37.33 37.70
N TYR A 795 16.58 36.23 38.45
CA TYR A 795 17.24 36.18 39.75
C TYR A 795 18.71 35.80 39.60
N MET A 796 19.60 36.71 39.95
CA MET A 796 21.06 36.57 39.86
C MET A 796 21.72 36.94 41.21
N SER A 797 20.99 36.81 42.31
CA SER A 797 21.48 37.09 43.67
C SER A 797 21.21 35.93 44.63
N PRO A 798 22.13 35.63 45.57
CA PRO A 798 21.94 34.56 46.54
C PRO A 798 20.65 34.70 47.37
N GLU A 799 20.25 35.93 47.70
CA GLU A 799 19.01 36.21 48.44
C GLU A 799 17.75 35.79 47.68
N THR A 800 17.83 35.79 46.34
CA THR A 800 16.73 35.37 45.46
C THR A 800 16.92 33.98 44.86
N GLY A 801 17.93 33.22 45.33
CA GLY A 801 18.25 31.87 44.89
C GLY A 801 19.21 31.78 43.68
N GLY A 802 19.61 32.92 43.10
CA GLY A 802 20.58 33.00 41.99
C GLY A 802 22.01 33.36 42.44
N GLY A 803 22.81 33.87 41.51
CA GLY A 803 24.14 34.45 41.77
C GLY A 803 25.31 33.51 41.46
N TYR A 804 26.54 33.99 41.72
CA TYR A 804 27.79 33.28 41.43
C TYR A 804 27.99 32.90 39.95
N ASN A 805 27.37 33.64 39.01
CA ASN A 805 27.58 33.41 37.59
C ASN A 805 28.90 34.06 37.12
N ILE A 806 29.53 33.48 36.10
CA ILE A 806 30.80 33.93 35.51
C ILE A 806 30.56 34.27 34.04
N PHE A 807 30.92 35.48 33.64
CA PHE A 807 30.92 35.93 32.26
C PHE A 807 32.32 36.41 31.92
N GLU A 808 32.94 35.89 30.86
CA GLU A 808 34.32 36.22 30.48
C GLU A 808 34.51 36.02 28.98
N ASP A 809 35.44 36.74 28.35
CA ASP A 809 35.76 36.60 26.92
C ASP A 809 34.53 36.60 25.98
N ASN A 810 33.56 37.48 26.23
CA ASN A 810 32.39 37.66 25.36
C ASN A 810 32.43 39.03 24.66
N GLY A 811 31.82 39.18 23.49
CA GLY A 811 31.58 40.49 22.86
C GLY A 811 30.74 41.39 23.78
N LEU A 812 29.60 40.88 24.24
CA LEU A 812 28.67 41.51 25.16
C LEU A 812 28.25 40.51 26.25
N HIS A 813 28.42 40.84 27.54
CA HIS A 813 27.97 39.94 28.61
C HIS A 813 26.45 39.94 28.73
N LEU A 814 25.84 41.10 28.96
CA LEU A 814 24.39 41.23 29.08
C LEU A 814 23.85 42.27 28.09
N ASP A 815 22.88 41.83 27.30
CA ASP A 815 22.07 42.69 26.44
C ASP A 815 20.66 42.86 26.99
N PHE A 816 20.14 44.08 26.93
CA PHE A 816 18.83 44.44 27.43
C PHE A 816 17.94 44.95 26.29
N GLU A 817 16.82 44.29 26.06
CA GLU A 817 15.81 44.69 25.07
C GLU A 817 14.50 45.11 25.77
N CYS A 818 14.46 46.37 26.21
CA CYS A 818 13.40 46.96 27.03
C CYS A 818 12.93 46.04 28.18
N SER A 819 13.90 45.48 28.89
CA SER A 819 13.70 44.47 29.95
C SER A 819 13.60 45.05 31.35
N GLN A 820 13.06 44.28 32.30
CA GLN A 820 13.18 44.62 33.72
C GLN A 820 14.61 44.37 34.22
N THR A 821 15.01 45.10 35.26
CA THR A 821 16.32 44.89 35.90
C THR A 821 16.42 43.50 36.54
N PRO A 822 17.51 42.75 36.31
CA PRO A 822 17.77 41.51 37.03
C PRO A 822 18.06 41.78 38.52
N SER A 823 17.71 40.83 39.40
CA SER A 823 18.12 40.87 40.81
C SER A 823 19.59 40.50 40.92
N ILE A 824 20.47 41.50 40.81
CA ILE A 824 21.92 41.32 40.74
C ILE A 824 22.68 41.90 41.95
N HIS A 825 22.03 42.71 42.78
CA HIS A 825 22.65 43.27 44.00
C HIS A 825 23.14 42.16 44.94
N GLN A 826 24.35 42.31 45.47
CA GLN A 826 25.07 41.30 46.26
C GLN A 826 25.19 39.93 45.57
N GLY A 827 25.15 39.93 44.23
CA GLY A 827 25.01 38.72 43.44
C GLY A 827 26.23 37.80 43.40
N LYS A 828 27.41 38.29 43.79
CA LYS A 828 28.69 37.56 43.69
C LYS A 828 28.98 37.06 42.27
N ASN A 829 28.43 37.71 41.25
CA ASN A 829 28.72 37.39 39.85
C ASN A 829 30.07 37.98 39.46
N ILE A 830 30.75 37.35 38.50
CA ILE A 830 32.04 37.79 37.94
C ILE A 830 31.81 38.20 36.48
N PHE A 831 32.17 39.44 36.15
CA PHE A 831 32.16 40.01 34.81
C PHE A 831 33.59 40.33 34.41
N GLY A 832 34.21 39.42 33.66
CA GLY A 832 35.60 39.43 33.24
C GLY A 832 35.86 40.31 32.01
N THR A 833 36.68 39.80 31.10
CA THR A 833 37.03 40.44 29.83
C THR A 833 35.84 40.49 28.88
N PHE A 834 35.67 41.60 28.17
CA PHE A 834 34.67 41.76 27.12
C PHE A 834 35.22 42.49 25.89
N GLY A 835 34.55 42.32 24.75
CA GLY A 835 34.90 42.92 23.47
C GLY A 835 34.33 44.32 23.26
N THR A 836 32.99 44.45 23.29
CA THR A 836 32.27 45.70 23.01
C THR A 836 31.82 46.39 24.29
N PHE A 837 30.94 45.74 25.07
CA PHE A 837 30.45 46.28 26.34
C PHE A 837 30.29 45.14 27.35
N CYS A 838 30.45 45.45 28.63
CA CYS A 838 30.00 44.56 29.69
C CYS A 838 28.47 44.44 29.60
N PHE A 839 27.75 45.57 29.75
CA PHE A 839 26.29 45.64 29.64
C PHE A 839 25.89 46.66 28.56
N SER A 840 24.89 46.33 27.73
CA SER A 840 24.35 47.21 26.69
C SER A 840 22.83 47.08 26.56
N GLY A 841 22.18 48.08 25.97
CA GLY A 841 20.77 48.03 25.57
C GLY A 841 19.86 48.94 26.39
N THR A 842 18.58 48.59 26.49
CA THR A 842 17.53 49.39 27.13
C THR A 842 16.83 48.63 28.26
N LEU A 843 16.71 49.28 29.42
CA LEU A 843 15.95 48.79 30.57
C LEU A 843 14.66 49.57 30.75
N LYS A 844 13.64 48.91 31.29
CA LYS A 844 12.35 49.49 31.66
C LYS A 844 12.33 49.77 33.17
N ILE A 845 12.92 50.90 33.56
CA ILE A 845 12.97 51.36 34.96
C ILE A 845 12.23 52.68 35.17
N ASN A 846 11.84 52.95 36.43
CA ASN A 846 11.36 54.28 36.81
C ASN A 846 12.50 55.29 36.72
N CYS A 847 12.20 56.52 36.29
CA CYS A 847 13.22 57.51 35.91
C CYS A 847 14.24 57.88 37.01
N ASN A 848 13.91 57.64 38.29
CA ASN A 848 14.76 57.95 39.42
C ASN A 848 15.36 56.70 40.10
N ASN A 849 15.17 55.49 39.54
CA ASN A 849 15.70 54.27 40.13
C ASN A 849 17.18 54.11 39.79
N ILE A 850 17.99 53.79 40.80
CA ILE A 850 19.39 53.39 40.64
C ILE A 850 19.43 51.89 40.33
N PHE A 851 20.17 51.50 39.30
CA PHE A 851 20.44 50.08 39.05
C PHE A 851 21.59 49.62 39.96
N ASN A 852 21.26 48.87 41.02
CA ASN A 852 22.23 48.48 42.03
C ASN A 852 23.05 47.26 41.61
N LEU A 853 24.35 47.47 41.42
CA LEU A 853 25.33 46.48 40.96
C LEU A 853 26.36 46.10 42.05
N GLU A 854 26.25 46.64 43.26
CA GLU A 854 27.20 46.37 44.35
C GLU A 854 27.26 44.88 44.70
N GLY A 855 28.44 44.42 45.11
CA GLY A 855 28.67 43.02 45.51
C GLY A 855 28.88 42.03 44.37
N ASN A 856 29.05 42.53 43.14
CA ASN A 856 29.57 41.78 41.98
C ASN A 856 31.03 42.19 41.71
N ASN A 857 31.77 41.34 41.00
CA ASN A 857 33.16 41.60 40.60
C ASN A 857 33.20 41.97 39.11
N PHE A 858 33.65 43.19 38.80
CA PHE A 858 33.79 43.68 37.43
C PHE A 858 35.27 43.83 37.09
N ASN A 859 35.66 43.50 35.87
CA ASN A 859 37.00 43.78 35.37
C ASN A 859 37.23 45.30 35.30
N THR A 860 38.03 45.82 36.22
CA THR A 860 38.31 47.26 36.33
C THR A 860 39.29 47.78 35.27
N THR A 861 39.82 46.92 34.39
CA THR A 861 40.77 47.31 33.34
C THR A 861 40.10 47.71 32.02
N GLN A 862 38.79 47.45 31.87
CA GLN A 862 37.98 47.82 30.71
C GLN A 862 36.76 48.64 31.17
N SER A 863 36.45 49.75 30.49
CA SER A 863 35.22 50.52 30.68
C SER A 863 34.19 50.12 29.61
N GLY A 864 32.93 49.86 29.99
CA GLY A 864 31.96 49.40 28.99
C GLY A 864 30.53 49.18 29.48
N PHE A 865 29.81 50.24 29.83
CA PHE A 865 28.36 50.19 30.06
C PHE A 865 27.65 51.13 29.08
N ASN A 866 26.66 50.61 28.35
CA ASN A 866 25.88 51.37 27.38
C ASN A 866 24.38 51.09 27.57
N ILE A 867 23.83 51.55 28.70
CA ILE A 867 22.47 51.22 29.11
C ILE A 867 21.58 52.47 29.13
N TYR A 868 20.41 52.35 28.49
CA TYR A 868 19.42 53.42 28.39
C TYR A 868 18.09 53.04 29.04
N ASN A 869 17.25 54.04 29.28
CA ASN A 869 15.87 53.84 29.74
C ASN A 869 14.90 53.82 28.54
N CYS A 870 14.19 52.71 28.31
CA CYS A 870 13.13 52.65 27.28
C CYS A 870 11.79 53.25 27.75
N ASN A 871 11.69 53.74 28.98
CA ASN A 871 10.48 54.39 29.47
C ASN A 871 10.34 55.79 28.84
N PRO A 872 9.29 56.04 28.03
CA PRO A 872 9.12 57.30 27.30
C PRO A 872 8.94 58.52 28.21
N ASN A 873 8.65 58.31 29.50
CA ASN A 873 8.41 59.40 30.46
C ASN A 873 9.70 59.91 31.14
N CYS A 874 10.87 59.39 30.79
CA CYS A 874 12.14 59.78 31.43
C CYS A 874 12.86 60.86 30.62
N LEU A 875 13.10 62.01 31.26
CA LEU A 875 13.73 63.18 30.64
C LEU A 875 15.24 62.99 30.38
N SER A 876 15.90 62.10 31.13
CA SER A 876 17.26 61.62 30.88
C SER A 876 17.21 60.16 30.42
N THR A 877 17.80 59.87 29.26
CA THR A 877 17.82 58.52 28.67
C THR A 877 18.89 57.61 29.28
N SER A 878 19.86 58.13 30.05
CA SER A 878 20.90 57.36 30.73
C SER A 878 20.46 56.85 32.11
N ILE A 879 20.96 55.67 32.50
CA ILE A 879 20.67 55.02 33.80
C ILE A 879 21.83 55.18 34.76
N ILE A 880 21.55 55.61 36.00
CA ILE A 880 22.55 55.72 37.08
C ILE A 880 22.77 54.33 37.71
N THR A 881 24.02 53.90 37.81
CA THR A 881 24.44 52.67 38.51
C THR A 881 24.98 52.99 39.92
N SER A 882 24.96 52.01 40.82
CA SER A 882 25.48 52.19 42.20
C SER A 882 27.00 52.04 42.33
N ILE A 883 27.71 51.73 41.24
CA ILE A 883 29.17 51.59 41.21
C ILE A 883 29.78 52.78 40.46
N ASN A 884 30.79 53.41 41.05
CA ASN A 884 31.45 54.56 40.44
C ASN A 884 32.51 54.06 39.46
N LEU A 885 32.22 54.11 38.16
CA LEU A 885 33.14 53.71 37.09
C LEU A 885 33.93 54.93 36.61
N SER A 886 35.19 54.71 36.24
CA SER A 886 36.04 55.78 35.70
C SER A 886 35.55 56.20 34.31
N GLU A 887 34.89 57.37 34.27
CA GLU A 887 34.41 58.16 33.13
C GLU A 887 32.93 57.98 32.70
N GLU A 888 32.27 59.13 32.50
CA GLU A 888 30.92 59.28 31.94
C GLU A 888 30.90 58.86 30.46
N ILE A 889 30.08 57.87 30.12
CA ILE A 889 29.80 57.47 28.74
C ILE A 889 28.64 58.31 28.19
N VAL A 890 28.91 59.05 27.11
CA VAL A 890 27.98 59.82 26.24
C VAL A 890 27.86 58.99 24.93
N ILE A 891 26.78 58.89 24.13
CA ILE A 891 26.04 59.92 23.35
C ILE A 891 24.79 59.29 22.66
N SER A 892 23.73 60.09 22.57
CA SER A 892 22.81 60.30 21.41
C SER A 892 21.37 59.80 21.52
N CYS A 893 20.45 60.71 21.18
CA CYS A 893 19.01 60.60 21.26
C CYS A 893 18.41 59.55 20.32
N ASN A 894 17.31 58.95 20.78
CA ASN A 894 16.38 58.12 20.01
C ASN A 894 15.98 58.78 18.68
N GLU A 895 15.80 57.93 17.68
CA GLU A 895 14.96 58.17 16.50
C GLU A 895 13.57 58.67 16.95
N ASP A 896 13.00 59.63 16.22
CA ASP A 896 11.66 60.20 16.40
C ASP A 896 11.45 61.33 17.42
N ASN A 897 12.22 62.43 17.31
CA ASN A 897 11.62 63.75 17.53
C ASN A 897 12.24 64.82 16.62
N THR A 898 11.50 65.15 15.56
CA THR A 898 11.69 66.33 14.71
C THR A 898 11.53 67.63 15.50
N THR A 899 12.50 68.56 15.39
CA THR A 899 12.41 70.05 15.36
C THR A 899 13.80 70.62 15.73
N THR A 900 14.38 71.69 15.19
CA THR A 900 14.11 72.68 14.13
C THR A 900 15.44 73.43 13.87
N SER A 901 15.60 73.95 12.64
CA SER A 901 16.48 75.05 12.17
C SER A 901 18.01 74.96 12.35
N ASP A 902 18.65 74.94 11.18
CA ASP A 902 20.04 75.22 10.85
C ASP A 902 20.45 76.68 11.19
N ASP A 903 21.54 76.87 11.93
CA ASP A 903 22.29 78.13 11.99
C ASP A 903 23.79 77.94 11.71
N GLY A 904 24.09 77.23 10.62
CA GLY A 904 25.17 77.59 9.71
C GLY A 904 26.54 77.83 10.33
N LYS A 905 27.32 76.75 10.52
CA LYS A 905 28.79 76.82 10.50
C LYS A 905 29.37 75.66 9.69
N LYS A 906 29.73 75.96 8.44
CA LYS A 906 30.56 75.12 7.56
C LYS A 906 31.95 74.92 8.19
N VAL A 907 32.49 73.72 8.06
CA VAL A 907 33.92 73.43 8.22
C VAL A 907 34.41 72.75 6.93
N ASN A 908 35.55 73.21 6.39
CA ASN A 908 36.22 72.68 5.20
C ASN A 908 36.63 71.20 5.39
N LEU A 909 36.58 70.42 4.30
CA LEU A 909 37.01 69.01 4.26
C LEU A 909 38.41 68.89 3.63
N GLU A 910 39.20 67.92 4.07
CA GLU A 910 40.54 67.59 3.55
C GLU A 910 40.46 66.55 2.41
N ASP A 911 41.49 66.53 1.55
CA ASP A 911 41.56 65.93 0.20
C ASP A 911 41.58 64.39 0.10
N LEU A 912 41.17 63.66 1.14
CA LEU A 912 41.24 62.18 1.19
C LEU A 912 39.97 61.55 1.79
N GLY A 913 39.43 60.53 1.11
CA GLY A 913 38.21 59.83 1.53
C GLY A 913 38.18 58.35 1.14
N PHE A 914 37.18 57.61 1.65
CA PHE A 914 37.02 56.18 1.46
C PHE A 914 35.66 55.82 0.82
N ASP A 915 35.61 54.80 -0.03
CA ASP A 915 34.37 54.30 -0.64
C ASP A 915 33.52 53.39 0.29
N LEU A 916 32.35 52.92 -0.17
CA LEU A 916 31.39 52.07 0.59
C LEU A 916 31.98 50.72 1.07
N LEU A 917 33.14 50.33 0.55
CA LEU A 917 33.85 49.11 0.93
C LEU A 917 35.13 49.41 1.73
N GLY A 918 35.44 50.68 1.98
CA GLY A 918 36.56 51.12 2.83
C GLY A 918 37.91 51.30 2.13
N ARG A 919 37.94 51.53 0.81
CA ARG A 919 39.19 51.79 0.05
C ARG A 919 39.44 53.29 -0.11
N GLU A 920 40.71 53.71 -0.03
CA GLU A 920 41.14 55.11 -0.16
C GLU A 920 41.03 55.58 -1.62
N VAL A 921 40.38 56.72 -1.87
CA VAL A 921 40.18 57.28 -3.21
C VAL A 921 40.51 58.77 -3.23
N THR A 922 41.29 59.19 -4.23
CA THR A 922 41.61 60.60 -4.52
C THR A 922 40.57 61.18 -5.47
N ILE A 923 40.05 62.37 -5.19
CA ILE A 923 38.97 62.98 -6.00
C ILE A 923 39.55 64.15 -6.80
N GLU A 924 39.41 64.09 -8.12
CA GLU A 924 39.67 65.23 -9.02
C GLU A 924 38.46 66.19 -9.04
N ASP A 925 38.74 67.49 -9.15
CA ASP A 925 37.74 68.56 -9.09
C ASP A 925 36.59 68.36 -10.11
N ASN A 926 35.35 68.29 -9.60
CA ASN A 926 34.05 68.20 -10.30
C ASN A 926 33.47 66.81 -10.66
N GLY A 927 33.86 65.73 -10.00
CA GLY A 927 33.11 64.47 -10.06
C GLY A 927 31.91 64.45 -9.09
N SER A 928 30.71 64.06 -9.53
CA SER A 928 29.55 63.85 -8.66
C SER A 928 29.60 62.48 -7.98
N GLY A 929 29.38 62.45 -6.66
CA GLY A 929 29.48 61.26 -5.82
C GLY A 929 28.91 61.44 -4.42
N VAL A 930 28.65 60.33 -3.73
CA VAL A 930 28.15 60.29 -2.33
C VAL A 930 29.32 60.02 -1.40
N TYR A 931 29.53 60.91 -0.42
CA TYR A 931 30.58 60.77 0.58
C TYR A 931 30.04 60.10 1.83
N PHE A 932 30.87 59.26 2.43
CA PHE A 932 30.63 58.70 3.75
C PHE A 932 31.85 58.96 4.62
N LYS A 933 31.68 59.71 5.71
CA LYS A 933 32.76 59.83 6.71
C LYS A 933 32.65 58.63 7.65
N ARG A 934 33.65 57.76 7.56
CA ARG A 934 33.78 56.54 8.37
C ARG A 934 34.45 56.90 9.69
N ARG A 935 33.93 56.40 10.80
CA ARG A 935 34.70 56.37 12.05
C ARG A 935 35.70 55.21 11.95
N ASN A 936 36.72 55.26 12.82
CA ASN A 936 37.76 54.22 12.88
C ASN A 936 37.22 52.81 13.21
N ASP A 937 35.92 52.66 13.45
CA ASP A 937 35.17 51.42 13.71
C ASP A 937 34.46 50.85 12.46
N GLY A 938 34.59 51.50 11.31
CA GLY A 938 34.09 50.98 10.05
C GLY A 938 32.64 51.33 9.70
N GLN A 939 31.91 52.07 10.55
CA GLN A 939 30.56 52.55 10.27
C GLN A 939 30.49 54.03 9.85
N ILE A 940 29.42 54.38 9.13
CA ILE A 940 29.19 55.66 8.45
C ILE A 940 28.43 56.60 9.39
N TYR A 941 28.98 57.78 9.70
CA TYR A 941 28.33 58.73 10.61
C TYR A 941 27.82 60.02 9.95
N LYS A 942 28.10 60.22 8.66
CA LYS A 942 27.58 61.34 7.88
C LYS A 942 27.58 60.96 6.40
N TYR A 943 26.46 61.20 5.71
CA TYR A 943 26.42 61.17 4.25
C TYR A 943 26.17 62.57 3.69
N LEU A 944 26.88 62.92 2.62
CA LEU A 944 26.68 64.15 1.88
C LEU A 944 26.39 63.76 0.43
N LYS A 945 25.20 64.11 -0.06
CA LYS A 945 24.85 63.99 -1.47
C LYS A 945 25.27 65.30 -2.15
N LEU A 946 26.24 65.23 -3.04
CA LEU A 946 26.57 66.33 -3.94
C LEU A 946 25.79 66.11 -5.25
N ASP A 947 25.13 67.17 -5.75
CA ASP A 947 24.65 67.23 -7.14
C ASP A 947 25.80 67.59 -8.09
#